data_AF-A0A0U3QZA7-F1
#
_entry.id   AF-A0A0U3QZA7-F1
#
_cell.length_a   1.000
_cell.length_b   1.000
_cell.length_c   1.000
_cell.angle_alpha   90.00
_cell.angle_beta   90.00
_cell.angle_gamma   90.00
#
_symmetry.space_group_name_H-M   'P 1'
#
loop_
_entity.id
_entity.type
_entity.pdbx_description
1 polymer ?
#
loop_
_entity_poly.entity_id
_entity_poly.type
_entity_poly.pdbx_seq_one_letter_code
_entity_poly.pdbx_strand_id
1 'polypeptide(L)'
;MKKALSLALFLLLTISNFAAGQILIENPQPSLIILGNPYPRYFSIPEGDEYTAYFYVIDDLDIEEITFYYRVNYGEWQTRAVKTATINENEEMYNSIVSRIYNRSAIIRTFYGKATIPAQKAGSVVEFKVVVKDKEGHISESIIGKYFVVNPSGRHVLIVDPSVREELFLEGAQSVELLVNATEVYPVDLSDYKEEMNKVKPFLNHPRFLKRHHWEYLAQYYNIAIVSPEELATALKEVQPRVVILSNLWLKRWEIPDIQGLIRYLRENNAGIIATHGTLFDGSVYDGEKLIQMGAISHIGTFDAYEKESLATLLGFELLPVVEEAKKESAGKGNYAIFEIPTILPFVPSSEKVIIKNIGLIKSVPSLEFSNETDSAFGWQYILPSESLKFARDAIREKKRLEQNRIVEFFSLQEKIFGHSKPARGIYALDFPLVDALRTLSFTDDEVRIQIGGTPVILTPGRPIIERVRLLSAINKDIVSVDAISKDYLSTVITRDEKHRGDGIRSAYISFEIEAGGEEELLALKDIVEWASNFEPIKTFAPIVQVTILSNDIDWNIKGQYLKEYFEKMGAIVTRARPEEFETYKKNKIIIILGGPKAYDGVGEYVKQVLDEYEQKRIINGEQGILIKRDVWERGQIVIVLAGKDRHQTGEKVLTYSEGVNEDYVNLLAEFLTS
;
A
#
# COMPACT_ATOMS: atom_id res chain seq x y z
N MET A 1 95.84 14.37 -11.41
CA MET A 1 94.62 15.03 -10.90
C MET A 1 93.53 15.35 -11.95
N LYS A 2 93.57 14.81 -13.18
CA LYS A 2 92.45 14.94 -14.16
C LYS A 2 91.70 13.63 -14.49
N LYS A 3 92.06 12.51 -13.85
CA LYS A 3 91.40 11.20 -14.04
C LYS A 3 90.50 10.75 -12.88
N ALA A 4 90.50 11.45 -11.75
CA ALA A 4 89.61 11.16 -10.61
C ALA A 4 88.28 11.95 -10.65
N LEU A 5 88.23 13.08 -11.38
CA LEU A 5 87.02 13.91 -11.49
C LEU A 5 86.02 13.38 -12.54
N SER A 6 86.50 12.61 -13.53
CA SER A 6 85.66 12.04 -14.60
C SER A 6 84.86 10.81 -14.15
N LEU A 7 85.32 10.08 -13.13
CA LEU A 7 84.63 8.88 -12.63
C LEU A 7 83.50 9.25 -11.65
N ALA A 8 83.66 10.34 -10.88
CA ALA A 8 82.63 10.86 -9.99
C ALA A 8 81.45 11.51 -10.74
N LEU A 9 81.70 12.12 -11.91
CA LEU A 9 80.65 12.73 -12.72
C LEU A 9 79.83 11.69 -13.49
N PHE A 10 80.41 10.51 -13.80
CA PHE A 10 79.69 9.42 -14.47
C PHE A 10 78.82 8.60 -13.50
N LEU A 11 79.20 8.51 -12.22
CA LEU A 11 78.38 7.86 -11.18
C LEU A 11 77.20 8.73 -10.68
N LEU A 12 77.27 10.05 -10.83
CA LEU A 12 76.14 10.96 -10.56
C LEU A 12 75.13 11.04 -11.72
N LEU A 13 75.52 10.63 -12.93
CA LEU A 13 74.63 10.54 -14.11
C LEU A 13 73.94 9.18 -14.25
N THR A 14 74.32 8.17 -13.46
CA THR A 14 73.61 6.87 -13.42
C THR A 14 72.57 6.75 -12.31
N ILE A 15 72.44 7.76 -11.44
CA ILE A 15 71.38 7.82 -10.40
C ILE A 15 70.21 8.74 -10.83
N SER A 16 70.32 9.43 -11.98
CA SER A 16 69.31 10.39 -12.45
C SER A 16 68.34 9.84 -13.52
N ASN A 17 68.37 8.54 -13.83
CA ASN A 17 67.45 7.90 -14.79
C ASN A 17 66.38 6.99 -14.16
N PHE A 18 66.07 7.18 -12.87
CA PHE A 18 64.83 6.69 -12.25
C PHE A 18 64.02 7.88 -11.69
N ALA A 19 63.74 8.84 -12.55
CA ALA A 19 62.60 9.73 -12.37
C ALA A 19 61.78 9.65 -13.66
N ALA A 20 61.16 8.48 -13.89
CA ALA A 20 59.94 8.46 -14.67
C ALA A 20 59.02 9.49 -14.00
N GLY A 21 58.67 10.54 -14.73
CA GLY A 21 58.05 11.74 -14.18
C GLY A 21 56.98 11.40 -13.16
N GLN A 22 57.25 11.70 -11.90
CA GLN A 22 56.20 11.85 -10.91
C GLN A 22 55.39 13.05 -11.39
N ILE A 23 54.26 12.76 -12.02
CA ILE A 23 53.20 13.73 -12.20
C ILE A 23 52.79 14.09 -10.78
N LEU A 24 53.13 15.31 -10.36
CA LEU A 24 52.74 15.82 -9.06
C LEU A 24 51.23 16.06 -9.13
N ILE A 25 50.45 15.16 -8.53
CA ILE A 25 49.03 15.40 -8.33
C ILE A 25 48.93 16.28 -7.08
N GLU A 26 48.60 17.55 -7.29
CA GLU A 26 48.37 18.47 -6.17
C GLU A 26 47.02 18.10 -5.53
N ASN A 27 47.05 17.68 -4.26
CA ASN A 27 45.89 17.36 -3.44
C ASN A 27 45.13 16.08 -3.88
N PRO A 28 45.73 14.89 -3.70
CA PRO A 28 45.14 13.61 -4.10
C PRO A 28 43.77 13.38 -3.44
N GLN A 29 42.85 12.79 -4.20
CA GLN A 29 41.46 12.60 -3.79
C GLN A 29 41.19 11.15 -3.36
N PRO A 30 40.28 10.93 -2.39
CA PRO A 30 39.88 9.58 -1.99
C PRO A 30 39.42 8.75 -3.19
N SER A 31 39.81 7.47 -3.25
CA SER A 31 39.43 6.58 -4.35
C SER A 31 37.91 6.52 -4.54
N LEU A 32 37.45 6.45 -5.79
CA LEU A 32 36.05 6.25 -6.14
C LEU A 32 35.75 4.76 -6.35
N ILE A 33 34.69 4.25 -5.73
CA ILE A 33 34.30 2.84 -5.79
C ILE A 33 32.88 2.71 -6.35
N ILE A 34 32.73 2.03 -7.48
CA ILE A 34 31.45 1.71 -8.11
C ILE A 34 31.15 0.23 -7.88
N LEU A 35 30.08 -0.05 -7.15
CA LEU A 35 29.55 -1.41 -7.01
C LEU A 35 28.65 -1.71 -8.20
N GLY A 36 29.04 -2.66 -9.05
CA GLY A 36 28.33 -2.94 -10.30
C GLY A 36 26.96 -3.57 -10.09
N ASN A 37 26.89 -4.54 -9.17
CA ASN A 37 25.67 -5.24 -8.79
C ASN A 37 25.47 -5.15 -7.26
N PRO A 38 24.91 -4.03 -6.76
CA PRO A 38 24.62 -3.88 -5.34
C PRO A 38 23.57 -4.88 -4.82
N TYR A 39 22.79 -5.47 -5.71
CA TYR A 39 21.85 -6.53 -5.40
C TYR A 39 21.65 -7.43 -6.62
N PRO A 40 21.33 -8.72 -6.43
CA PRO A 40 20.85 -9.61 -7.47
C PRO A 40 19.47 -9.16 -7.95
N ARG A 41 19.01 -9.70 -9.07
CA ARG A 41 17.64 -9.48 -9.55
C ARG A 41 16.63 -9.79 -8.44
N TYR A 42 15.72 -8.85 -8.19
CA TYR A 42 14.68 -8.92 -7.15
C TYR A 42 15.18 -9.06 -5.70
N PHE A 43 16.41 -8.64 -5.42
CA PHE A 43 17.03 -8.74 -4.08
C PHE A 43 17.06 -10.17 -3.53
N SER A 44 16.93 -11.20 -4.36
CA SER A 44 16.67 -12.56 -3.91
C SER A 44 17.66 -13.55 -4.52
N ILE A 45 18.17 -14.46 -3.69
CA ILE A 45 19.03 -15.58 -4.12
C ILE A 45 18.51 -16.89 -3.50
N PRO A 46 18.37 -17.97 -4.27
CA PRO A 46 18.02 -19.28 -3.72
C PRO A 46 19.01 -19.76 -2.65
N GLU A 47 18.51 -20.40 -1.59
CA GLU A 47 19.37 -21.16 -0.69
C GLU A 47 20.26 -22.15 -1.47
N GLY A 48 21.55 -22.18 -1.11
CA GLY A 48 22.55 -23.02 -1.77
C GLY A 48 23.35 -22.34 -2.89
N ASP A 49 22.90 -21.18 -3.38
CA ASP A 49 23.59 -20.43 -4.43
C ASP A 49 24.59 -19.43 -3.86
N GLU A 50 25.74 -19.27 -4.54
CA GLU A 50 26.74 -18.25 -4.23
C GLU A 50 26.42 -16.92 -4.94
N TYR A 51 26.88 -15.80 -4.39
CA TYR A 51 26.75 -14.49 -5.03
C TYR A 51 28.10 -13.89 -5.35
N THR A 52 28.32 -13.50 -6.61
CA THR A 52 29.55 -12.79 -7.01
C THR A 52 29.26 -11.31 -7.21
N ALA A 53 29.86 -10.47 -6.37
CA ALA A 53 29.82 -9.02 -6.50
C ALA A 53 31.00 -8.55 -7.38
N TYR A 54 30.69 -7.68 -8.35
CA TYR A 54 31.63 -7.01 -9.22
C TYR A 54 31.72 -5.53 -8.85
N PHE A 55 32.92 -4.97 -8.91
CA PHE A 55 33.13 -3.57 -8.57
C PHE A 55 34.30 -2.98 -9.33
N TYR A 56 34.34 -1.66 -9.40
CA TYR A 56 35.37 -0.91 -10.09
C TYR A 56 35.91 0.19 -9.18
N VAL A 57 37.23 0.25 -9.03
CA VAL A 57 37.93 1.26 -8.25
C VAL A 57 38.65 2.21 -9.19
N ILE A 58 38.56 3.51 -8.93
CA ILE A 58 39.24 4.58 -9.66
C ILE A 58 40.02 5.40 -8.65
N ASP A 59 41.30 5.63 -8.95
CA ASP A 59 42.24 6.33 -8.07
C ASP A 59 43.16 7.23 -8.90
N ASP A 60 43.57 8.37 -8.36
CA ASP A 60 44.46 9.30 -9.06
C ASP A 60 45.94 8.97 -8.88
N LEU A 61 46.33 8.25 -7.82
CA LEU A 61 47.71 7.91 -7.51
C LEU A 61 48.02 6.41 -7.61
N ASP A 62 47.58 5.63 -6.63
CA ASP A 62 47.72 4.18 -6.54
C ASP A 62 46.96 3.62 -5.34
N ILE A 63 46.53 2.37 -5.46
CA ILE A 63 45.78 1.66 -4.43
C ILE A 63 46.76 0.91 -3.51
N GLU A 64 46.62 1.08 -2.19
CA GLU A 64 47.38 0.32 -1.19
C GLU A 64 46.69 -1.01 -0.86
N GLU A 65 45.39 -0.97 -0.58
CA GLU A 65 44.60 -2.12 -0.14
C GLU A 65 43.16 -2.06 -0.68
N ILE A 66 42.63 -3.22 -1.06
CA ILE A 66 41.21 -3.40 -1.40
C ILE A 66 40.67 -4.56 -0.58
N THR A 67 39.67 -4.28 0.24
CA THR A 67 39.06 -5.28 1.11
C THR A 67 37.56 -5.37 0.84
N PHE A 68 37.11 -6.59 0.52
CA PHE A 68 35.69 -6.90 0.39
C PHE A 68 35.15 -7.42 1.71
N TYR A 69 34.10 -6.77 2.20
CA TYR A 69 33.41 -7.16 3.42
C TYR A 69 32.00 -7.66 3.11
N TYR A 70 31.57 -8.69 3.83
CA TYR A 70 30.16 -9.09 3.88
C TYR A 70 29.78 -9.51 5.29
N ARG A 71 28.50 -9.40 5.63
CA ARG A 71 27.93 -9.92 6.88
C ARG A 71 26.61 -10.61 6.59
N VAL A 72 26.25 -11.52 7.48
CA VAL A 72 25.00 -12.28 7.41
C VAL A 72 24.20 -12.00 8.67
N ASN A 73 22.90 -11.73 8.53
CA ASN A 73 21.97 -11.45 9.62
C ASN A 73 22.48 -10.39 10.58
N TYR A 74 23.06 -9.32 10.02
CA TYR A 74 23.62 -8.18 10.76
C TYR A 74 24.70 -8.54 11.79
N GLY A 75 25.32 -9.72 11.65
CA GLY A 75 26.48 -10.12 12.46
C GLY A 75 27.75 -9.34 12.10
N GLU A 76 28.88 -9.85 12.58
CA GLU A 76 30.19 -9.25 12.32
C GLU A 76 30.56 -9.27 10.83
N TRP A 77 31.23 -8.20 10.39
CA TRP A 77 31.78 -8.11 9.04
C TRP A 77 32.91 -9.14 8.84
N GLN A 78 32.79 -9.91 7.78
CA GLN A 78 33.75 -10.93 7.37
C GLN A 78 34.40 -10.52 6.05
N THR A 79 35.66 -10.90 5.86
CA THR A 79 36.40 -10.56 4.64
C THR A 79 36.32 -11.68 3.59
N ARG A 80 36.39 -11.28 2.32
CA ARG A 80 36.60 -12.19 1.18
C ARG A 80 37.78 -11.75 0.34
N ALA A 81 38.43 -12.74 -0.26
CA ALA A 81 39.53 -12.50 -1.17
C ALA A 81 39.04 -11.78 -2.43
N VAL A 82 39.59 -10.60 -2.67
CA VAL A 82 39.38 -9.83 -3.89
C VAL A 82 40.19 -10.46 -5.02
N LYS A 83 39.55 -10.68 -6.16
CA LYS A 83 40.19 -11.17 -7.38
C LYS A 83 40.01 -10.14 -8.49
N THR A 84 40.98 -10.04 -9.39
CA THR A 84 40.78 -9.29 -10.64
C THR A 84 39.74 -10.00 -11.50
N ALA A 85 38.74 -9.25 -11.95
CA ALA A 85 37.73 -9.75 -12.88
C ALA A 85 38.20 -9.59 -14.33
N THR A 86 37.85 -10.53 -15.19
CA THR A 86 38.09 -10.39 -16.63
C THR A 86 36.86 -9.76 -17.29
N ILE A 87 37.06 -8.90 -18.30
CA ILE A 87 35.94 -8.22 -18.98
C ILE A 87 34.91 -9.22 -19.51
N ASN A 88 35.37 -10.31 -20.13
CA ASN A 88 34.51 -11.31 -20.77
C ASN A 88 33.68 -12.14 -19.77
N GLU A 89 33.99 -12.11 -18.47
CA GLU A 89 33.25 -12.87 -17.47
C GLU A 89 31.85 -12.28 -17.20
N ASN A 90 31.75 -10.96 -17.27
CA ASN A 90 30.48 -10.24 -17.18
C ASN A 90 30.60 -8.91 -17.93
N GLU A 91 30.52 -9.01 -19.26
CA GLU A 91 30.77 -7.89 -20.17
C GLU A 91 29.70 -6.80 -20.02
N GLU A 92 28.44 -7.18 -19.80
CA GLU A 92 27.34 -6.24 -19.53
C GLU A 92 27.64 -5.38 -18.30
N MET A 93 28.09 -6.01 -17.21
CA MET A 93 28.46 -5.31 -15.98
C MET A 93 29.68 -4.41 -16.15
N TYR A 94 30.71 -4.89 -16.85
CA TYR A 94 31.89 -4.06 -17.12
C TYR A 94 31.51 -2.83 -17.95
N ASN A 95 30.72 -3.02 -19.01
CA ASN A 95 30.27 -1.94 -19.88
C ASN A 95 29.37 -0.95 -19.14
N SER A 96 28.47 -1.42 -18.26
CA SER A 96 27.61 -0.54 -17.46
C SER A 96 28.44 0.39 -16.56
N ILE A 97 29.50 -0.12 -15.94
CA ILE A 97 30.38 0.67 -15.08
C ILE A 97 31.26 1.63 -15.90
N VAL A 98 31.94 1.13 -16.94
CA VAL A 98 32.89 1.94 -17.73
C VAL A 98 32.20 2.98 -18.60
N SER A 99 30.93 2.78 -18.96
CA SER A 99 30.13 3.80 -19.66
C SER A 99 29.97 5.10 -18.87
N ARG A 100 30.13 5.05 -17.54
CA ARG A 100 30.08 6.23 -16.65
C ARG A 100 31.33 7.12 -16.77
N ILE A 101 32.42 6.63 -17.39
CA ILE A 101 33.70 7.33 -17.48
C ILE A 101 33.79 8.06 -18.83
N TYR A 102 33.62 9.39 -18.83
CA TYR A 102 33.51 10.19 -20.06
C TYR A 102 34.83 10.81 -20.54
N ASN A 103 35.86 10.89 -19.70
CA ASN A 103 37.21 11.30 -20.11
C ASN A 103 38.26 10.23 -19.77
N ARG A 104 38.42 9.26 -20.67
CA ARG A 104 39.37 8.14 -20.54
C ARG A 104 40.84 8.55 -20.70
N SER A 105 41.11 9.83 -20.94
CA SER A 105 42.45 10.39 -21.16
C SER A 105 43.12 10.87 -19.86
N ALA A 106 42.36 10.98 -18.76
CA ALA A 106 42.93 11.29 -17.45
C ALA A 106 43.83 10.13 -17.00
N ILE A 107 44.97 10.46 -16.40
CA ILE A 107 45.90 9.47 -15.84
C ILE A 107 45.30 9.02 -14.50
N ILE A 108 44.38 8.06 -14.57
CA ILE A 108 43.70 7.45 -13.42
C ILE A 108 44.04 5.97 -13.39
N ARG A 109 44.39 5.45 -12.22
CA ARG A 109 44.54 4.02 -12.00
C ARG A 109 43.17 3.41 -11.77
N THR A 110 42.95 2.26 -12.37
CA THR A 110 41.67 1.57 -12.30
C THR A 110 41.85 0.11 -11.93
N PHE A 111 40.94 -0.44 -11.11
CA PHE A 111 40.91 -1.85 -10.77
C PHE A 111 39.50 -2.41 -10.95
N TYR A 112 39.35 -3.40 -11.83
CA TYR A 112 38.11 -4.17 -11.97
C TYR A 112 38.19 -5.45 -11.14
N GLY A 113 37.40 -5.50 -10.08
CA GLY A 113 37.44 -6.54 -9.06
C GLY A 113 36.17 -7.37 -8.99
N LYS A 114 36.31 -8.55 -8.42
CA LYS A 114 35.19 -9.38 -7.96
C LYS A 114 35.48 -10.06 -6.64
N ALA A 115 34.43 -10.37 -5.89
CA ALA A 115 34.47 -11.22 -4.72
C ALA A 115 33.22 -12.10 -4.67
N THR A 116 33.37 -13.35 -4.23
CA THR A 116 32.29 -14.32 -4.14
C THR A 116 31.92 -14.54 -2.68
N ILE A 117 30.66 -14.28 -2.36
CA ILE A 117 30.02 -14.57 -1.08
C ILE A 117 29.51 -16.02 -1.15
N PRO A 118 29.84 -16.88 -0.18
CA PRO A 118 29.42 -18.28 -0.20
C PRO A 118 27.91 -18.39 0.02
N ALA A 119 27.38 -19.54 -0.37
CA ALA A 119 25.98 -19.90 -0.15
C ALA A 119 25.55 -19.73 1.31
N GLN A 120 24.33 -19.22 1.48
CA GLN A 120 23.67 -19.04 2.77
C GLN A 120 22.38 -19.86 2.82
N LYS A 121 21.78 -19.94 4.01
CA LYS A 121 20.50 -20.64 4.23
C LYS A 121 19.31 -19.73 3.96
N ALA A 122 18.18 -20.32 3.58
CA ALA A 122 16.93 -19.58 3.46
C ALA A 122 16.59 -18.86 4.77
N GLY A 123 16.11 -17.63 4.65
CA GLY A 123 15.86 -16.74 5.77
C GLY A 123 17.10 -16.00 6.28
N SER A 124 18.13 -15.89 5.44
CA SER A 124 19.27 -15.01 5.72
C SER A 124 19.16 -13.70 4.97
N VAL A 125 19.63 -12.61 5.56
CA VAL A 125 19.94 -11.35 4.87
C VAL A 125 21.45 -11.20 4.79
N VAL A 126 21.94 -10.83 3.62
CA VAL A 126 23.37 -10.62 3.36
C VAL A 126 23.59 -9.17 2.97
N GLU A 127 24.54 -8.52 3.63
CA GLU A 127 25.00 -7.18 3.30
C GLU A 127 26.49 -7.23 2.95
N PHE A 128 26.91 -6.42 1.98
CA PHE A 128 28.31 -6.40 1.53
C PHE A 128 28.75 -5.03 1.07
N LYS A 129 30.05 -4.75 1.17
CA LYS A 129 30.67 -3.50 0.73
C LYS A 129 32.14 -3.70 0.38
N VAL A 130 32.68 -2.73 -0.35
CA VAL A 130 34.10 -2.66 -0.70
C VAL A 130 34.70 -1.46 -0.01
N VAL A 131 35.86 -1.67 0.63
CA VAL A 131 36.65 -0.61 1.25
C VAL A 131 38.00 -0.55 0.55
N VAL A 132 38.42 0.64 0.17
CA VAL A 132 39.70 0.91 -0.48
C VAL A 132 40.51 1.84 0.39
N LYS A 133 41.79 1.51 0.55
CA LYS A 133 42.80 2.40 1.10
C LYS A 133 43.77 2.78 -0.01
N ASP A 134 43.92 4.06 -0.29
CA ASP A 134 44.93 4.56 -1.23
C ASP A 134 46.30 4.70 -0.55
N LYS A 135 47.35 4.99 -1.35
CA LYS A 135 48.71 5.18 -0.82
C LYS A 135 48.91 6.42 0.05
N GLU A 136 48.00 7.39 0.00
CA GLU A 136 48.01 8.58 0.86
C GLU A 136 47.29 8.32 2.19
N GLY A 137 46.62 7.18 2.31
CA GLY A 137 45.92 6.72 3.49
C GLY A 137 44.46 7.16 3.56
N HIS A 138 43.88 7.69 2.48
CA HIS A 138 42.44 7.90 2.42
C HIS A 138 41.71 6.56 2.41
N ILE A 139 40.57 6.52 3.09
CA ILE A 139 39.70 5.34 3.15
C ILE A 139 38.39 5.72 2.48
N SER A 140 38.01 4.94 1.48
CA SER A 140 36.77 5.09 0.74
C SER A 140 35.93 3.82 0.85
N GLU A 141 34.61 3.96 0.93
CA GLU A 141 33.69 2.82 0.94
C GLU A 141 32.67 2.92 -0.20
N SER A 142 32.29 1.78 -0.77
CA SER A 142 31.16 1.70 -1.71
C SER A 142 29.81 1.94 -1.02
N ILE A 143 28.74 2.03 -1.81
CA ILE A 143 27.39 1.73 -1.32
C ILE A 143 27.35 0.34 -0.67
N ILE A 144 26.40 0.13 0.25
CA ILE A 144 26.12 -1.19 0.80
C ILE A 144 25.24 -1.94 -0.20
N GLY A 145 25.68 -3.13 -0.60
CA GLY A 145 24.85 -4.07 -1.32
C GLY A 145 24.06 -4.97 -0.36
N LYS A 146 22.89 -5.44 -0.77
CA LYS A 146 21.98 -6.23 0.06
C LYS A 146 21.22 -7.28 -0.75
N TYR A 147 20.97 -8.45 -0.17
CA TYR A 147 20.00 -9.42 -0.68
C TYR A 147 19.49 -10.37 0.41
N PHE A 148 18.36 -11.00 0.11
CA PHE A 148 17.72 -12.01 0.93
C PHE A 148 17.91 -13.39 0.30
N VAL A 149 18.13 -14.38 1.16
CA VAL A 149 18.26 -15.77 0.74
C VAL A 149 16.93 -16.46 0.94
N VAL A 150 16.35 -16.94 -0.16
CA VAL A 150 14.95 -17.39 -0.23
C VAL A 150 14.85 -18.91 -0.26
N ASN A 151 13.71 -19.44 0.17
CA ASN A 151 13.40 -20.86 0.02
C ASN A 151 12.90 -21.14 -1.41
N PRO A 152 13.70 -21.76 -2.29
CA PRO A 152 13.31 -21.97 -3.68
C PRO A 152 12.13 -22.94 -3.87
N SER A 153 11.86 -23.78 -2.87
CA SER A 153 10.72 -24.71 -2.87
C SER A 153 9.44 -24.07 -2.33
N GLY A 154 9.52 -22.87 -1.77
CA GLY A 154 8.39 -22.12 -1.26
C GLY A 154 7.52 -21.55 -2.38
N ARG A 155 6.27 -21.19 -2.05
CA ARG A 155 5.40 -20.47 -2.99
C ARG A 155 6.00 -19.13 -3.37
N HIS A 156 5.75 -18.68 -4.60
CA HIS A 156 6.16 -17.36 -5.06
C HIS A 156 5.31 -16.26 -4.41
N VAL A 157 5.98 -15.33 -3.76
CA VAL A 157 5.39 -14.13 -3.17
C VAL A 157 6.13 -12.92 -3.74
N LEU A 158 5.39 -11.98 -4.33
CA LEU A 158 5.96 -10.75 -4.85
C LEU A 158 5.74 -9.63 -3.83
N ILE A 159 6.79 -8.91 -3.50
CA ILE A 159 6.78 -7.80 -2.56
C ILE A 159 7.13 -6.53 -3.34
N VAL A 160 6.22 -5.57 -3.35
CA VAL A 160 6.44 -4.23 -3.86
C VAL A 160 6.87 -3.36 -2.69
N ASP A 161 8.18 -3.14 -2.59
CA ASP A 161 8.80 -2.42 -1.48
C ASP A 161 9.99 -1.58 -1.98
N PRO A 162 9.76 -0.30 -2.32
CA PRO A 162 10.83 0.60 -2.75
C PRO A 162 11.79 0.97 -1.62
N SER A 163 11.42 0.79 -0.35
CA SER A 163 12.25 1.19 0.79
C SER A 163 13.54 0.38 0.88
N VAL A 164 13.54 -0.89 0.46
CA VAL A 164 14.73 -1.77 0.47
C VAL A 164 15.84 -1.20 -0.40
N ARG A 165 15.50 -0.59 -1.54
CA ARG A 165 16.47 0.06 -2.43
C ARG A 165 16.96 1.38 -1.85
N GLU A 166 16.06 2.19 -1.28
CA GLU A 166 16.41 3.46 -0.64
C GLU A 166 17.30 3.25 0.60
N GLU A 167 17.10 2.17 1.36
CA GLU A 167 17.90 1.81 2.54
C GLU A 167 19.40 1.61 2.20
N LEU A 168 19.72 1.11 1.00
CA LEU A 168 21.12 0.94 0.54
C LEU A 168 21.91 2.25 0.55
N PHE A 169 21.23 3.34 0.20
CA PHE A 169 21.81 4.68 0.18
C PHE A 169 21.77 5.34 1.56
N LEU A 170 20.77 5.02 2.38
CA LEU A 170 20.65 5.56 3.72
C LEU A 170 21.75 5.02 4.66
N GLU A 171 21.97 3.70 4.68
CA GLU A 171 22.96 3.08 5.58
C GLU A 171 24.41 3.49 5.26
N GLY A 172 24.68 3.82 4.00
CA GLY A 172 26.00 4.25 3.50
C GLY A 172 26.11 5.75 3.22
N ALA A 173 25.19 6.59 3.72
CA ALA A 173 24.99 7.94 3.19
C ALA A 173 26.24 8.83 3.22
N GLN A 174 27.04 8.75 4.29
CA GLN A 174 28.29 9.51 4.41
C GLN A 174 29.29 9.10 3.32
N SER A 175 29.48 7.80 3.11
CA SER A 175 30.38 7.26 2.09
C SER A 175 29.90 7.64 0.69
N VAL A 176 28.60 7.57 0.43
CA VAL A 176 28.02 7.95 -0.87
C VAL A 176 28.18 9.45 -1.14
N GLU A 177 27.99 10.31 -0.14
CA GLU A 177 28.20 11.76 -0.31
C GLU A 177 29.68 12.06 -0.65
N LEU A 178 30.63 11.35 -0.03
CA LEU A 178 32.04 11.43 -0.41
C LEU A 178 32.30 10.98 -1.84
N LEU A 179 31.71 9.86 -2.28
CA LEU A 179 31.83 9.37 -3.66
C LEU A 179 31.28 10.37 -4.69
N VAL A 180 30.12 10.98 -4.41
CA VAL A 180 29.52 11.98 -5.29
C VAL A 180 30.39 13.23 -5.35
N ASN A 181 30.93 13.71 -4.22
CA ASN A 181 31.82 14.87 -4.20
C ASN A 181 33.13 14.61 -4.95
N ALA A 182 33.64 13.38 -4.93
CA ALA A 182 34.86 13.01 -5.66
C ALA A 182 34.70 13.15 -7.19
N THR A 183 33.47 13.15 -7.72
CA THR A 183 33.20 13.36 -9.17
C THR A 183 33.49 14.79 -9.65
N GLU A 184 33.74 15.75 -8.76
CA GLU A 184 34.26 17.08 -9.15
C GLU A 184 35.68 16.99 -9.72
N VAL A 185 36.42 15.95 -9.36
CA VAL A 185 37.81 15.72 -9.77
C VAL A 185 37.92 14.51 -10.69
N TYR A 186 37.21 13.42 -10.39
CA TYR A 186 37.19 12.22 -11.24
C TYR A 186 36.21 12.39 -12.41
N PRO A 187 36.58 12.03 -13.65
CA PRO A 187 35.72 12.16 -14.83
C PRO A 187 34.68 11.02 -14.92
N VAL A 188 33.87 10.87 -13.86
CA VAL A 188 32.92 9.78 -13.64
C VAL A 188 31.54 10.36 -13.40
N ASP A 189 30.53 9.81 -14.07
CA ASP A 189 29.13 10.17 -13.86
C ASP A 189 28.49 9.30 -12.76
N LEU A 190 28.18 9.93 -11.63
CA LEU A 190 27.40 9.38 -10.51
C LEU A 190 26.12 10.18 -10.26
N SER A 191 25.51 10.75 -11.31
CA SER A 191 24.28 11.53 -11.18
C SER A 191 23.13 10.72 -10.58
N ASP A 192 23.07 9.41 -10.87
CA ASP A 192 22.10 8.47 -10.30
C ASP A 192 22.28 8.34 -8.78
N TYR A 193 23.52 8.21 -8.30
CA TYR A 193 23.81 8.16 -6.86
C TYR A 193 23.41 9.47 -6.17
N LYS A 194 23.67 10.61 -6.83
CA LYS A 194 23.26 11.93 -6.33
C LYS A 194 21.73 12.04 -6.26
N GLU A 195 21.01 11.53 -7.26
CA GLU A 195 19.55 11.52 -7.27
C GLU A 195 18.99 10.67 -6.12
N GLU A 196 19.47 9.44 -5.97
CA GLU A 196 19.07 8.55 -4.87
C GLU A 196 19.43 9.15 -3.50
N MET A 197 20.61 9.75 -3.37
CA MET A 197 21.00 10.45 -2.14
C MET A 197 20.04 11.58 -1.80
N ASN A 198 19.62 12.38 -2.78
CA ASN A 198 18.64 13.45 -2.55
C ASN A 198 17.28 12.91 -2.08
N LYS A 199 16.88 11.72 -2.55
CA LYS A 199 15.64 11.05 -2.10
C LYS A 199 15.70 10.61 -0.64
N VAL A 200 16.87 10.16 -0.17
CA VAL A 200 17.05 9.57 1.17
C VAL A 200 17.59 10.55 2.23
N LYS A 201 18.28 11.62 1.83
CA LYS A 201 18.87 12.62 2.74
C LYS A 201 17.90 13.20 3.78
N PRO A 202 16.61 13.45 3.48
CA PRO A 202 15.65 13.89 4.49
C PRO A 202 15.49 12.92 5.66
N PHE A 203 15.65 11.61 5.44
CA PHE A 203 15.47 10.55 6.44
C PHE A 203 16.63 10.41 7.42
N LEU A 204 17.82 10.93 7.09
CA LEU A 204 18.97 10.93 8.03
C LEU A 204 18.64 11.62 9.35
N ASN A 205 17.76 12.63 9.30
CA ASN A 205 17.29 13.34 10.49
C ASN A 205 15.94 12.84 11.01
N HIS A 206 15.35 11.85 10.34
CA HIS A 206 14.02 11.31 10.62
C HIS A 206 13.98 9.77 10.38
N PRO A 207 14.85 8.98 11.05
CA PRO A 207 15.03 7.56 10.75
C PRO A 207 13.78 6.71 11.02
N ARG A 208 12.80 7.23 11.78
CA ARG A 208 11.57 6.48 12.10
C ARG A 208 10.63 6.27 10.92
N PHE A 209 10.77 7.02 9.82
CA PHE A 209 9.87 6.93 8.65
C PHE A 209 10.46 6.13 7.48
N LEU A 210 11.67 5.61 7.66
CA LEU A 210 12.31 4.68 6.73
C LEU A 210 13.07 3.66 7.58
N LYS A 211 12.30 2.79 8.22
CA LYS A 211 12.83 1.69 9.04
C LYS A 211 13.28 0.56 8.13
N ARG A 212 14.16 -0.26 8.68
CA ARG A 212 14.56 -1.52 8.05
C ARG A 212 13.37 -2.49 8.00
N HIS A 213 13.19 -3.13 6.86
CA HIS A 213 12.19 -4.19 6.69
C HIS A 213 12.86 -5.57 6.75
N HIS A 214 12.28 -6.47 7.53
CA HIS A 214 12.86 -7.76 7.90
C HIS A 214 12.33 -8.93 7.05
N TRP A 215 12.46 -8.81 5.73
CA TRP A 215 11.97 -9.81 4.78
C TRP A 215 12.67 -11.17 4.88
N GLU A 216 13.82 -11.25 5.55
CA GLU A 216 14.50 -12.51 5.85
C GLU A 216 13.59 -13.51 6.58
N TYR A 217 12.75 -13.06 7.50
CA TYR A 217 11.85 -13.97 8.22
C TYR A 217 10.81 -14.61 7.30
N LEU A 218 10.35 -13.89 6.28
CA LEU A 218 9.41 -14.41 5.28
C LEU A 218 10.14 -15.29 4.24
N ALA A 219 11.35 -14.90 3.84
CA ALA A 219 12.20 -15.61 2.90
C ALA A 219 12.57 -17.03 3.36
N GLN A 220 12.54 -17.29 4.66
CA GLN A 220 12.69 -18.64 5.22
C GLN A 220 11.63 -19.62 4.70
N TYR A 221 10.42 -19.14 4.43
CA TYR A 221 9.27 -19.97 4.08
C TYR A 221 8.91 -19.91 2.60
N TYR A 222 9.19 -18.78 1.95
CA TYR A 222 8.68 -18.48 0.61
C TYR A 222 9.81 -18.15 -0.37
N ASN A 223 9.51 -18.34 -1.65
CA ASN A 223 10.34 -17.85 -2.75
C ASN A 223 9.93 -16.40 -3.04
N ILE A 224 10.45 -15.47 -2.23
CA ILE A 224 10.10 -14.05 -2.34
C ILE A 224 10.84 -13.40 -3.52
N ALA A 225 10.23 -12.38 -4.11
CA ALA A 225 10.86 -11.43 -5.02
C ALA A 225 10.50 -10.02 -4.54
N ILE A 226 11.48 -9.13 -4.44
CA ILE A 226 11.27 -7.75 -3.98
C ILE A 226 11.54 -6.79 -5.13
N VAL A 227 10.61 -5.87 -5.39
CA VAL A 227 10.66 -4.93 -6.52
C VAL A 227 10.23 -3.53 -6.13
N SER A 228 10.70 -2.54 -6.90
CA SER A 228 10.11 -1.20 -6.86
C SER A 228 8.84 -1.13 -7.72
N PRO A 229 7.91 -0.16 -7.48
CA PRO A 229 6.62 -0.09 -8.18
C PRO A 229 6.71 -0.09 -9.72
N GLU A 230 7.76 0.50 -10.29
CA GLU A 230 8.02 0.55 -11.73
C GLU A 230 8.34 -0.80 -12.37
N GLU A 231 8.83 -1.76 -11.58
CA GLU A 231 9.19 -3.11 -12.04
C GLU A 231 8.01 -4.10 -11.94
N LEU A 232 6.92 -3.70 -11.28
CA LEU A 232 5.78 -4.57 -10.94
C LEU A 232 5.23 -5.32 -12.16
N ALA A 233 4.94 -4.61 -13.26
CA ALA A 233 4.32 -5.21 -14.44
C ALA A 233 5.18 -6.31 -15.09
N THR A 234 6.51 -6.15 -15.02
CA THR A 234 7.47 -7.14 -15.51
C THR A 234 7.57 -8.31 -14.53
N ALA A 235 7.67 -8.01 -13.24
CA ALA A 235 7.76 -9.01 -12.19
C ALA A 235 6.53 -9.92 -12.09
N LEU A 236 5.31 -9.38 -12.27
CA LEU A 236 4.08 -10.18 -12.31
C LEU A 236 4.13 -11.26 -13.40
N LYS A 237 4.72 -10.95 -14.57
CA LYS A 237 4.82 -11.89 -15.70
C LYS A 237 5.86 -12.97 -15.45
N GLU A 238 6.98 -12.62 -14.84
CA GLU A 238 8.14 -13.50 -14.70
C GLU A 238 8.10 -14.34 -13.41
N VAL A 239 7.67 -13.74 -12.31
CA VAL A 239 7.58 -14.39 -10.99
C VAL A 239 6.30 -15.22 -10.86
N GLN A 240 5.20 -14.78 -11.50
CA GLN A 240 3.87 -15.38 -11.39
C GLN A 240 3.47 -15.66 -9.92
N PRO A 241 3.48 -14.64 -9.06
CA PRO A 241 3.23 -14.80 -7.63
C PRO A 241 1.80 -15.26 -7.31
N ARG A 242 1.66 -16.01 -6.21
CA ARG A 242 0.35 -16.36 -5.61
C ARG A 242 -0.18 -15.28 -4.67
N VAL A 243 0.71 -14.45 -4.13
CA VAL A 243 0.38 -13.31 -3.27
C VAL A 243 1.27 -12.13 -3.65
N VAL A 244 0.67 -10.95 -3.75
CA VAL A 244 1.37 -9.67 -3.89
C VAL A 244 1.27 -8.91 -2.57
N ILE A 245 2.40 -8.51 -2.00
CA ILE A 245 2.47 -7.64 -0.82
C ILE A 245 2.86 -6.23 -1.28
N LEU A 246 2.03 -5.25 -0.96
CA LEU A 246 2.31 -3.83 -1.15
C LEU A 246 2.77 -3.27 0.20
N SER A 247 4.08 -3.02 0.31
CA SER A 247 4.69 -2.63 1.58
C SER A 247 4.93 -1.12 1.63
N ASN A 248 4.26 -0.48 2.58
CA ASN A 248 4.52 0.90 2.99
C ASN A 248 4.61 1.94 1.86
N LEU A 249 3.68 1.92 0.90
CA LEU A 249 3.72 2.81 -0.27
C LEU A 249 3.23 4.24 0.03
N TRP A 250 3.70 4.87 1.11
CA TRP A 250 3.19 6.15 1.60
C TRP A 250 3.72 7.39 0.86
N LEU A 251 4.73 7.27 0.01
CA LEU A 251 5.22 8.40 -0.79
C LEU A 251 4.61 8.40 -2.18
N LYS A 252 4.34 9.59 -2.73
CA LYS A 252 3.86 9.74 -4.11
C LYS A 252 4.80 9.11 -5.15
N ARG A 253 6.12 9.15 -4.92
CA ARG A 253 7.11 8.48 -5.79
C ARG A 253 7.05 6.94 -5.72
N TRP A 254 6.33 6.38 -4.74
CA TRP A 254 6.12 4.95 -4.54
C TRP A 254 4.72 4.50 -5.02
N GLU A 255 3.97 5.39 -5.68
CA GLU A 255 2.70 5.06 -6.31
C GLU A 255 2.87 3.95 -7.36
N ILE A 256 1.92 3.03 -7.41
CA ILE A 256 1.88 1.96 -8.41
C ILE A 256 1.42 2.55 -9.75
N PRO A 257 2.26 2.56 -10.80
CA PRO A 257 1.88 3.17 -12.07
C PRO A 257 0.77 2.41 -12.82
N ASP A 258 0.75 1.08 -12.72
CA ASP A 258 -0.20 0.20 -13.40
C ASP A 258 -1.06 -0.61 -12.42
N ILE A 259 -1.87 0.09 -11.62
CA ILE A 259 -2.83 -0.54 -10.68
C ILE A 259 -3.78 -1.48 -11.43
N GLN A 260 -4.21 -1.10 -12.63
CA GLN A 260 -5.15 -1.89 -13.42
C GLN A 260 -4.53 -3.21 -13.92
N GLY A 261 -3.24 -3.19 -14.29
CA GLY A 261 -2.47 -4.40 -14.58
C GLY A 261 -2.35 -5.31 -13.36
N LEU A 262 -2.11 -4.75 -12.17
CA LEU A 262 -2.10 -5.51 -10.91
C LEU A 262 -3.47 -6.15 -10.63
N ILE A 263 -4.56 -5.37 -10.64
CA ILE A 263 -5.92 -5.86 -10.40
C ILE A 263 -6.25 -7.00 -11.37
N ARG A 264 -6.01 -6.81 -12.66
CA ARG A 264 -6.24 -7.83 -13.68
C ARG A 264 -5.47 -9.12 -13.38
N TYR A 265 -4.19 -9.01 -13.05
CA TYR A 265 -3.38 -10.17 -12.68
C TYR A 265 -3.97 -10.92 -11.48
N LEU A 266 -4.37 -10.19 -10.43
CA LEU A 266 -4.95 -10.80 -9.22
C LEU A 266 -6.23 -11.57 -9.53
N ARG A 267 -7.14 -10.96 -10.30
CA ARG A 267 -8.42 -11.56 -10.72
C ARG A 267 -8.22 -12.78 -11.61
N GLU A 268 -7.38 -12.69 -12.63
CA GLU A 268 -7.12 -13.78 -13.60
C GLU A 268 -6.44 -15.00 -12.95
N ASN A 269 -5.68 -14.80 -11.88
CA ASN A 269 -4.91 -15.86 -11.22
C ASN A 269 -5.47 -16.26 -9.85
N ASN A 270 -6.58 -15.63 -9.42
CA ASN A 270 -7.09 -15.68 -8.06
C ASN A 270 -5.97 -15.48 -7.02
N ALA A 271 -5.04 -14.57 -7.30
CA ALA A 271 -3.90 -14.30 -6.43
C ALA A 271 -4.32 -13.37 -5.28
N GLY A 272 -3.75 -13.58 -4.11
CA GLY A 272 -4.01 -12.76 -2.93
C GLY A 272 -3.28 -11.42 -2.98
N ILE A 273 -3.79 -10.44 -2.24
CA ILE A 273 -3.12 -9.14 -2.05
C ILE A 273 -3.07 -8.76 -0.58
N ILE A 274 -1.92 -8.26 -0.13
CA ILE A 274 -1.73 -7.72 1.21
C ILE A 274 -1.19 -6.31 1.06
N ALA A 275 -1.84 -5.33 1.68
CA ALA A 275 -1.34 -3.96 1.75
C ALA A 275 -1.03 -3.60 3.20
N THR A 276 0.18 -3.12 3.47
CA THR A 276 0.58 -2.70 4.81
C THR A 276 0.38 -1.20 5.00
N HIS A 277 0.72 -0.72 6.20
CA HIS A 277 0.71 0.66 6.64
C HIS A 277 1.07 1.65 5.55
N GLY A 278 0.48 2.84 5.53
CA GLY A 278 0.90 3.90 4.59
C GLY A 278 0.52 3.69 3.12
N THR A 279 0.23 2.47 2.66
CA THR A 279 -0.09 2.18 1.24
C THR A 279 -1.31 2.93 0.71
N LEU A 280 -2.28 3.23 1.57
CA LEU A 280 -3.48 4.00 1.22
C LEU A 280 -3.37 5.50 1.58
N PHE A 281 -2.19 6.01 1.91
CA PHE A 281 -2.01 7.42 2.23
C PHE A 281 -2.26 8.32 1.00
N ASP A 282 -3.16 9.30 1.15
CA ASP A 282 -3.64 10.19 0.09
C ASP A 282 -3.24 11.66 0.30
N GLY A 283 -2.34 11.93 1.25
CA GLY A 283 -2.04 13.29 1.68
C GLY A 283 -1.64 14.23 0.55
N SER A 284 -2.21 15.43 0.56
CA SER A 284 -2.03 16.44 -0.47
C SER A 284 -2.16 17.85 0.09
N VAL A 285 -1.53 18.82 -0.56
CA VAL A 285 -1.53 20.25 -0.17
C VAL A 285 -1.78 21.12 -1.40
N TYR A 286 -2.49 22.24 -1.22
CA TYR A 286 -2.57 23.28 -2.25
C TYR A 286 -1.55 24.39 -1.99
N ASP A 287 -0.77 24.71 -3.01
CA ASP A 287 0.02 25.93 -3.11
C ASP A 287 -0.62 26.86 -4.14
N GLY A 288 -1.40 27.82 -3.65
CA GLY A 288 -2.36 28.54 -4.50
C GLY A 288 -3.39 27.57 -5.08
N GLU A 289 -3.45 27.48 -6.42
CA GLU A 289 -4.31 26.53 -7.14
C GLU A 289 -3.59 25.22 -7.52
N LYS A 290 -2.26 25.15 -7.30
CA LYS A 290 -1.46 23.97 -7.66
C LYS A 290 -1.59 22.91 -6.59
N LEU A 291 -2.06 21.73 -6.98
CA LEU A 291 -2.07 20.55 -6.12
C LEU A 291 -0.68 19.91 -6.05
N ILE A 292 -0.19 19.70 -4.83
CA ILE A 292 1.03 18.96 -4.51
C ILE A 292 0.61 17.67 -3.81
N GLN A 293 0.85 16.54 -4.47
CA GLN A 293 0.53 15.22 -3.92
C GLN A 293 1.75 14.66 -3.19
N MET A 294 1.54 14.27 -1.93
CA MET A 294 2.55 13.65 -1.08
C MET A 294 2.33 12.13 -0.98
N GLY A 295 1.06 11.71 -1.03
CA GLY A 295 0.63 10.31 -1.13
C GLY A 295 -0.06 9.99 -2.47
N ALA A 296 -0.46 8.73 -2.63
CA ALA A 296 -1.02 8.19 -3.86
C ALA A 296 -2.56 8.18 -3.83
N ILE A 297 -3.19 9.30 -4.23
CA ILE A 297 -4.67 9.39 -4.32
C ILE A 297 -5.25 8.29 -5.23
N SER A 298 -4.50 7.87 -6.25
CA SER A 298 -4.92 6.81 -7.19
C SER A 298 -5.12 5.43 -6.54
N HIS A 299 -4.47 5.16 -5.40
CA HIS A 299 -4.65 3.92 -4.65
C HIS A 299 -6.05 3.84 -4.02
N ILE A 300 -6.64 5.00 -3.66
CA ILE A 300 -8.03 5.09 -3.20
C ILE A 300 -8.98 5.22 -4.39
N GLY A 301 -8.68 6.14 -5.31
CA GLY A 301 -9.54 6.47 -6.45
C GLY A 301 -10.75 7.32 -6.08
N THR A 302 -11.54 7.70 -7.08
CA THR A 302 -12.79 8.46 -6.92
C THR A 302 -13.97 7.58 -7.36
N PHE A 303 -15.11 8.12 -7.79
CA PHE A 303 -16.22 7.26 -8.26
C PHE A 303 -15.86 6.35 -9.44
N ASP A 304 -14.82 6.66 -10.19
CA ASP A 304 -14.27 5.78 -11.23
C ASP A 304 -13.72 4.45 -10.70
N ALA A 305 -13.37 4.38 -9.42
CA ALA A 305 -12.98 3.14 -8.74
C ALA A 305 -14.12 2.11 -8.69
N TYR A 306 -15.38 2.50 -8.84
CA TYR A 306 -16.48 1.53 -8.87
C TYR A 306 -16.66 0.85 -10.22
N GLU A 307 -16.06 1.38 -11.29
CA GLU A 307 -16.03 0.75 -12.61
C GLU A 307 -14.70 0.03 -12.84
N LYS A 308 -13.59 0.61 -12.38
CA LYS A 308 -12.23 0.11 -12.65
C LYS A 308 -11.60 -0.66 -11.50
N GLU A 309 -12.24 -0.68 -10.34
CA GLU A 309 -11.63 -1.05 -9.06
C GLU A 309 -10.42 -0.15 -8.68
N SER A 310 -10.12 -0.09 -7.40
CA SER A 310 -8.91 0.52 -6.85
C SER A 310 -8.31 -0.38 -5.76
N LEU A 311 -7.14 -0.05 -5.24
CA LEU A 311 -6.57 -0.81 -4.12
C LEU A 311 -7.49 -0.71 -2.88
N ALA A 312 -8.05 0.46 -2.61
CA ALA A 312 -8.99 0.64 -1.51
C ALA A 312 -10.24 -0.25 -1.67
N THR A 313 -10.85 -0.31 -2.86
CA THR A 313 -12.00 -1.19 -3.07
C THR A 313 -11.58 -2.65 -2.95
N LEU A 314 -10.46 -3.10 -3.54
CA LEU A 314 -9.97 -4.47 -3.37
C LEU A 314 -9.78 -4.89 -1.90
N LEU A 315 -9.32 -3.95 -1.06
CA LEU A 315 -9.10 -4.16 0.38
C LEU A 315 -10.38 -4.06 1.21
N GLY A 316 -11.53 -3.85 0.58
CA GLY A 316 -12.84 -3.74 1.24
C GLY A 316 -13.17 -2.34 1.79
N PHE A 317 -12.36 -1.34 1.46
CA PHE A 317 -12.59 0.05 1.84
C PHE A 317 -13.45 0.80 0.82
N GLU A 318 -14.61 0.21 0.48
CA GLU A 318 -15.50 0.61 -0.61
C GLU A 318 -16.09 2.02 -0.48
N LEU A 319 -16.07 2.61 0.71
CA LEU A 319 -16.57 3.98 0.95
C LEU A 319 -15.50 5.07 0.85
N LEU A 320 -14.20 4.74 0.85
CA LEU A 320 -13.15 5.76 0.73
C LEU A 320 -13.22 6.56 -0.59
N PRO A 321 -13.57 5.96 -1.76
CA PRO A 321 -13.76 6.73 -2.98
C PRO A 321 -14.84 7.83 -2.90
N VAL A 322 -15.86 7.66 -2.06
CA VAL A 322 -16.87 8.69 -1.79
C VAL A 322 -16.25 9.92 -1.14
N VAL A 323 -15.30 9.72 -0.23
CA VAL A 323 -14.59 10.82 0.46
C VAL A 323 -13.69 11.56 -0.50
N GLU A 324 -12.95 10.85 -1.35
CA GLU A 324 -12.09 11.48 -2.35
C GLU A 324 -12.90 12.29 -3.38
N GLU A 325 -14.07 11.79 -3.80
CA GLU A 325 -14.97 12.60 -4.65
C GLU A 325 -15.50 13.83 -3.90
N ALA A 326 -15.87 13.70 -2.62
CA ALA A 326 -16.30 14.84 -1.80
C ALA A 326 -15.20 15.88 -1.62
N LYS A 327 -13.96 15.46 -1.42
CA LYS A 327 -12.78 16.33 -1.35
C LYS A 327 -12.59 17.07 -2.67
N LYS A 328 -12.63 16.35 -3.80
CA LYS A 328 -12.49 16.91 -5.15
C LYS A 328 -13.60 17.92 -5.48
N GLU A 329 -14.86 17.59 -5.20
CA GLU A 329 -16.00 18.49 -5.36
C GLU A 329 -15.84 19.76 -4.49
N SER A 330 -15.35 19.62 -3.27
CA SER A 330 -15.09 20.75 -2.37
C SER A 330 -13.99 21.66 -2.90
N ALA A 331 -12.90 21.08 -3.40
CA ALA A 331 -11.80 21.84 -4.03
C ALA A 331 -12.27 22.56 -5.31
N GLY A 332 -13.13 21.94 -6.12
CA GLY A 332 -13.74 22.56 -7.30
C GLY A 332 -14.58 23.79 -6.98
N LYS A 333 -15.06 23.91 -5.73
CA LYS A 333 -15.77 25.09 -5.19
C LYS A 333 -14.85 26.06 -4.43
N GLY A 334 -13.53 25.88 -4.51
CA GLY A 334 -12.53 26.72 -3.85
C GLY A 334 -12.29 26.39 -2.37
N ASN A 335 -12.87 25.30 -1.84
CA ASN A 335 -12.65 24.87 -0.46
C ASN A 335 -11.52 23.81 -0.38
N TYR A 336 -10.29 24.25 -0.59
CA TYR A 336 -9.10 23.39 -0.54
C TYR A 336 -8.86 22.78 0.84
N ALA A 337 -9.32 23.43 1.91
CA ALA A 337 -9.15 22.99 3.29
C ALA A 337 -9.69 21.59 3.57
N ILE A 338 -10.77 21.16 2.88
CA ILE A 338 -11.31 19.81 2.98
C ILE A 338 -10.42 18.81 2.25
N PHE A 339 -9.94 19.18 1.05
CA PHE A 339 -9.07 18.32 0.24
C PHE A 339 -7.75 17.99 0.93
N GLU A 340 -7.21 18.93 1.72
CA GLU A 340 -5.95 18.75 2.44
C GLU A 340 -6.07 17.86 3.69
N ILE A 341 -7.28 17.42 4.07
CA ILE A 341 -7.46 16.44 5.15
C ILE A 341 -7.17 15.05 4.58
N PRO A 342 -6.14 14.33 5.07
CA PRO A 342 -5.87 12.98 4.59
C PRO A 342 -6.99 12.04 5.03
N THR A 343 -7.46 11.22 4.10
CA THR A 343 -8.46 10.17 4.32
C THR A 343 -7.88 9.03 5.14
N ILE A 344 -6.67 8.60 4.82
CA ILE A 344 -5.85 7.72 5.64
C ILE A 344 -4.64 8.51 6.12
N LEU A 345 -4.33 8.50 7.41
CA LEU A 345 -3.16 9.16 7.99
C LEU A 345 -2.21 8.12 8.59
N PRO A 346 -1.03 7.85 7.99
CA PRO A 346 -0.02 6.96 8.55
C PRO A 346 0.77 7.63 9.68
N PHE A 347 1.70 6.88 10.24
CA PHE A 347 2.64 7.31 11.28
C PHE A 347 2.00 7.92 12.53
N VAL A 348 0.83 7.41 12.90
CA VAL A 348 0.21 7.66 14.20
C VAL A 348 0.77 6.64 15.19
N PRO A 349 1.54 7.05 16.22
CA PRO A 349 2.16 6.10 17.13
C PRO A 349 1.15 5.26 17.91
N SER A 350 1.39 3.95 17.99
CA SER A 350 0.63 3.00 18.77
C SER A 350 1.57 2.12 19.59
N SER A 351 1.30 2.05 20.89
CA SER A 351 2.05 1.25 21.85
C SER A 351 1.23 0.07 22.38
N GLU A 352 -0.01 -0.06 21.93
CA GLU A 352 -0.96 -1.03 22.46
C GLU A 352 -0.79 -2.39 21.79
N LYS A 353 -0.85 -3.43 22.61
CA LYS A 353 -0.89 -4.83 22.17
C LYS A 353 -2.04 -5.06 21.18
N VAL A 354 -1.74 -5.71 20.06
CA VAL A 354 -2.74 -6.14 19.08
C VAL A 354 -3.25 -7.53 19.48
N ILE A 355 -4.55 -7.64 19.72
CA ILE A 355 -5.22 -8.89 20.07
C ILE A 355 -5.72 -9.56 18.80
N ILE A 356 -5.36 -10.83 18.60
CA ILE A 356 -5.88 -11.63 17.50
C ILE A 356 -7.31 -12.09 17.83
N LYS A 357 -8.26 -11.74 16.97
CA LYS A 357 -9.66 -12.17 17.06
C LYS A 357 -9.92 -13.44 16.26
N ASN A 358 -9.32 -13.55 15.07
CA ASN A 358 -9.51 -14.69 14.18
C ASN A 358 -8.32 -15.64 14.24
N ILE A 359 -8.33 -16.53 15.24
CA ILE A 359 -7.30 -17.55 15.45
C ILE A 359 -7.24 -18.63 14.34
N GLY A 360 -8.25 -18.69 13.48
CA GLY A 360 -8.25 -19.58 12.32
C GLY A 360 -7.40 -19.01 11.17
N LEU A 361 -7.33 -17.68 11.07
CA LEU A 361 -6.52 -16.96 10.09
C LEU A 361 -5.11 -16.73 10.62
N ILE A 362 -4.97 -16.05 11.76
CA ILE A 362 -3.67 -15.75 12.41
C ILE A 362 -3.52 -16.71 13.59
N LYS A 363 -2.76 -17.78 13.40
CA LYS A 363 -2.71 -18.94 14.32
C LYS A 363 -1.37 -19.12 15.02
N SER A 364 -0.31 -18.56 14.44
CA SER A 364 1.07 -18.70 14.92
C SER A 364 1.33 -17.84 16.15
N VAL A 365 0.55 -16.78 16.35
CA VAL A 365 0.66 -15.89 17.51
C VAL A 365 -0.72 -15.60 18.10
N PRO A 366 -0.87 -15.51 19.44
CA PRO A 366 -2.14 -15.14 20.08
C PRO A 366 -2.36 -13.62 20.10
N SER A 367 -1.28 -12.85 19.90
CA SER A 367 -1.24 -11.39 19.97
C SER A 367 0.11 -10.87 19.49
N LEU A 368 0.19 -9.59 19.15
CA LEU A 368 1.45 -8.91 18.81
C LEU A 368 1.74 -7.81 19.83
N GLU A 369 2.97 -7.78 20.33
CA GLU A 369 3.49 -6.75 21.25
C GLU A 369 4.69 -6.05 20.64
N PHE A 370 4.57 -4.74 20.41
CA PHE A 370 5.64 -3.96 19.79
C PHE A 370 6.63 -3.48 20.85
N SER A 371 7.84 -4.05 20.84
CA SER A 371 8.89 -3.75 21.84
C SER A 371 9.29 -2.27 21.90
N ASN A 372 9.20 -1.53 20.79
CA ASN A 372 9.58 -0.12 20.68
C ASN A 372 8.46 0.78 20.14
N GLU A 373 7.19 0.42 20.41
CA GLU A 373 6.01 0.98 19.74
C GLU A 373 6.02 0.73 18.23
N THR A 374 4.86 0.86 17.58
CA THR A 374 4.74 0.80 16.13
C THR A 374 4.08 2.07 15.61
N ASP A 375 4.30 2.37 14.34
CA ASP A 375 3.58 3.41 13.65
C ASP A 375 2.36 2.78 12.97
N SER A 376 1.20 3.42 13.14
CA SER A 376 -0.08 2.91 12.68
C SER A 376 -0.79 3.91 11.77
N ALA A 377 -1.83 3.46 11.09
CA ALA A 377 -2.64 4.25 10.18
C ALA A 377 -4.04 4.52 10.76
N PHE A 378 -4.45 5.77 10.74
CA PHE A 378 -5.79 6.24 11.08
C PHE A 378 -6.63 6.44 9.82
N GLY A 379 -7.95 6.28 9.94
CA GLY A 379 -8.93 6.54 8.89
C GLY A 379 -9.83 5.34 8.61
N TRP A 380 -9.32 4.12 8.80
CA TRP A 380 -10.08 2.87 8.61
C TRP A 380 -11.20 2.68 9.64
N GLN A 381 -11.20 3.41 10.77
CA GLN A 381 -12.12 3.22 11.90
C GLN A 381 -13.61 3.36 11.53
N TYR A 382 -13.97 3.92 10.37
CA TYR A 382 -15.37 4.01 9.93
C TYR A 382 -16.04 2.64 9.75
N ILE A 383 -15.27 1.55 9.64
CA ILE A 383 -15.80 0.17 9.58
C ILE A 383 -16.19 -0.37 10.96
N LEU A 384 -15.76 0.26 12.05
CA LEU A 384 -16.02 -0.23 13.40
C LEU A 384 -17.54 -0.21 13.72
N PRO A 385 -18.00 -1.14 14.58
CA PRO A 385 -19.31 -1.02 15.22
C PRO A 385 -19.44 0.30 15.97
N SER A 386 -20.65 0.86 16.06
CA SER A 386 -20.89 2.19 16.67
C SER A 386 -20.38 2.29 18.12
N GLU A 387 -20.49 1.22 18.91
CA GLU A 387 -19.96 1.17 20.27
C GLU A 387 -18.43 1.23 20.29
N SER A 388 -17.76 0.40 19.48
CA SER A 388 -16.30 0.40 19.33
C SER A 388 -15.79 1.74 18.81
N LEU A 389 -16.49 2.38 17.87
CA LEU A 389 -16.12 3.68 17.34
C LEU A 389 -16.14 4.79 18.41
N LYS A 390 -17.07 4.71 19.37
CA LYS A 390 -17.11 5.64 20.50
C LYS A 390 -15.85 5.50 21.36
N PHE A 391 -15.45 4.27 21.70
CA PHE A 391 -14.22 4.02 22.45
C PHE A 391 -12.98 4.44 21.68
N ALA A 392 -12.92 4.12 20.38
CA ALA A 392 -11.84 4.51 19.49
C ALA A 392 -11.65 6.03 19.47
N ARG A 393 -12.75 6.81 19.42
CA ARG A 393 -12.70 8.27 19.42
C ARG A 393 -12.02 8.82 20.67
N ASP A 394 -12.39 8.33 21.84
CA ASP A 394 -11.83 8.80 23.11
C ASP A 394 -10.34 8.44 23.21
N ALA A 395 -9.97 7.19 22.87
CA ALA A 395 -8.59 6.72 22.88
C ALA A 395 -7.70 7.48 21.89
N ILE A 396 -8.16 7.67 20.65
CA ILE A 396 -7.38 8.32 19.59
C ILE A 396 -7.23 9.82 19.84
N ARG A 397 -8.24 10.50 20.40
CA ARG A 397 -8.11 11.92 20.78
C ARG A 397 -7.11 12.12 21.92
N GLU A 398 -7.05 11.18 22.85
CA GLU A 398 -6.01 11.19 23.89
C GLU A 398 -4.63 10.95 23.28
N LYS A 399 -4.46 9.95 22.41
CA LYS A 399 -3.21 9.70 21.69
C LYS A 399 -2.78 10.90 20.84
N LYS A 400 -3.70 11.55 20.12
CA LYS A 400 -3.45 12.79 19.38
C LYS A 400 -2.81 13.86 20.27
N ARG A 401 -3.28 14.02 21.51
CA ARG A 401 -2.76 15.02 22.46
C ARG A 401 -1.36 14.65 22.97
N LEU A 402 -1.14 13.37 23.28
CA LEU A 402 0.12 12.87 23.81
C LEU A 402 1.23 12.84 22.75
N GLU A 403 0.88 12.41 21.53
CA GLU A 403 1.83 12.15 20.44
C GLU A 403 1.89 13.27 19.39
N GLN A 404 1.30 14.44 19.68
CA GLN A 404 1.18 15.54 18.72
C GLN A 404 2.53 15.91 18.08
N ASN A 405 3.61 15.96 18.88
CA ASN A 405 4.94 16.30 18.38
C ASN A 405 5.48 15.29 17.36
N ARG A 406 5.23 14.00 17.59
CA ARG A 406 5.64 12.94 16.65
C ARG A 406 4.80 13.01 15.39
N ILE A 407 3.50 13.23 15.50
CA ILE A 407 2.64 13.44 14.32
C ILE A 407 3.14 14.66 13.52
N VAL A 408 3.51 15.77 14.16
CA VAL A 408 4.08 16.95 13.50
C VAL A 408 5.43 16.64 12.83
N GLU A 409 6.24 15.76 13.41
CA GLU A 409 7.50 15.32 12.81
C GLU A 409 7.30 14.70 11.41
N PHE A 410 6.22 13.93 11.22
CA PHE A 410 5.88 13.37 9.90
C PHE A 410 5.68 14.48 8.86
N PHE A 411 4.94 15.53 9.21
CA PHE A 411 4.73 16.67 8.33
C PHE A 411 6.00 17.51 8.11
N SER A 412 6.90 17.57 9.10
CA SER A 412 8.23 18.18 8.93
C SER A 412 9.05 17.43 7.89
N LEU A 413 9.00 16.09 7.88
CA LEU A 413 9.62 15.29 6.84
C LEU A 413 8.96 15.55 5.48
N GLN A 414 7.63 15.63 5.41
CA GLN A 414 6.93 15.98 4.16
C GLN A 414 7.35 17.33 3.60
N GLU A 415 7.49 18.35 4.45
CA GLU A 415 8.00 19.66 4.05
C GLU A 415 9.41 19.54 3.42
N LYS A 416 10.28 18.70 3.99
CA LYS A 416 11.64 18.48 3.46
C LYS A 416 11.64 17.75 2.12
N ILE A 417 10.72 16.81 1.91
CA ILE A 417 10.65 16.00 0.67
C ILE A 417 9.95 16.76 -0.45
N PHE A 418 8.84 17.42 -0.14
CA PHE A 418 7.92 18.01 -1.13
C PHE A 418 7.96 19.53 -1.18
N GLY A 419 8.66 20.18 -0.24
CA GLY A 419 8.68 21.64 -0.08
C GLY A 419 7.43 22.22 0.56
N HIS A 420 6.44 21.39 0.90
CA HIS A 420 5.13 21.80 1.42
C HIS A 420 4.54 20.72 2.32
N SER A 421 3.77 21.15 3.33
CA SER A 421 3.05 20.29 4.25
C SER A 421 1.89 21.05 4.92
N LYS A 422 0.92 20.32 5.50
CA LYS A 422 -0.19 20.92 6.28
C LYS A 422 -0.40 20.15 7.60
N PRO A 423 0.49 20.32 8.60
CA PRO A 423 0.39 19.60 9.88
C PRO A 423 -0.98 19.76 10.57
N ALA A 424 -1.55 20.96 10.52
CA ALA A 424 -2.85 21.25 11.12
C ALA A 424 -3.98 20.38 10.54
N ARG A 425 -3.93 20.03 9.25
CA ARG A 425 -4.95 19.20 8.59
C ARG A 425 -4.79 17.73 8.96
N GLY A 426 -3.56 17.23 9.03
CA GLY A 426 -3.28 15.89 9.55
C GLY A 426 -3.73 15.72 11.00
N ILE A 427 -3.40 16.68 11.87
CA ILE A 427 -3.85 16.67 13.27
C ILE A 427 -5.39 16.75 13.37
N TYR A 428 -6.03 17.51 12.47
CA TYR A 428 -7.49 17.60 12.41
C TYR A 428 -8.15 16.30 11.91
N ALA A 429 -7.47 15.50 11.07
CA ALA A 429 -7.99 14.19 10.65
C ALA A 429 -8.31 13.30 11.86
N LEU A 430 -7.47 13.35 12.90
CA LEU A 430 -7.67 12.61 14.16
C LEU A 430 -8.85 13.12 15.01
N ASP A 431 -9.53 14.20 14.61
CA ASP A 431 -10.82 14.63 15.21
C ASP A 431 -12.04 13.95 14.59
N PHE A 432 -11.82 13.03 13.64
CA PHE A 432 -12.81 12.23 12.91
C PHE A 432 -13.67 12.98 11.86
N PRO A 433 -13.25 14.11 11.23
CA PRO A 433 -14.11 14.80 10.27
C PRO A 433 -14.51 13.94 9.06
N LEU A 434 -13.60 13.09 8.55
CA LEU A 434 -13.86 12.21 7.41
C LEU A 434 -14.47 10.87 7.82
N VAL A 435 -14.02 10.30 8.95
CA VAL A 435 -14.61 9.08 9.52
C VAL A 435 -16.08 9.31 9.84
N ASP A 436 -16.42 10.43 10.48
CA ASP A 436 -17.82 10.78 10.80
C ASP A 436 -18.65 11.05 9.55
N ALA A 437 -18.04 11.67 8.53
CA ALA A 437 -18.69 11.93 7.26
C ALA A 437 -19.14 10.62 6.59
N LEU A 438 -18.31 9.57 6.62
CA LEU A 438 -18.66 8.24 6.11
C LEU A 438 -19.74 7.53 6.93
N ARG A 439 -19.79 7.76 8.25
CA ARG A 439 -20.79 7.16 9.14
C ARG A 439 -22.16 7.82 9.07
N THR A 440 -22.21 9.04 8.54
CA THR A 440 -23.40 9.89 8.52
C THR A 440 -23.84 10.25 7.11
N LEU A 441 -23.41 9.47 6.12
CA LEU A 441 -23.90 9.58 4.75
C LEU A 441 -25.43 9.58 4.74
N SER A 442 -26.00 10.52 4.01
CA SER A 442 -27.44 10.62 3.82
C SER A 442 -27.75 10.75 2.34
N PHE A 443 -28.97 10.38 1.97
CA PHE A 443 -29.33 10.19 0.58
C PHE A 443 -30.66 10.89 0.28
N THR A 444 -30.75 11.46 -0.91
CA THR A 444 -32.04 11.61 -1.60
C THR A 444 -32.17 10.47 -2.60
N ASP A 445 -33.09 10.56 -3.54
CA ASP A 445 -33.13 9.59 -4.62
C ASP A 445 -31.99 9.82 -5.62
N ASP A 446 -31.46 11.04 -5.75
CA ASP A 446 -30.52 11.44 -6.81
C ASP A 446 -29.20 12.05 -6.28
N GLU A 447 -29.05 12.18 -4.96
CA GLU A 447 -27.90 12.82 -4.33
C GLU A 447 -27.34 11.96 -3.19
N VAL A 448 -26.01 11.97 -3.08
CA VAL A 448 -25.29 11.56 -1.88
C VAL A 448 -24.89 12.84 -1.14
N ARG A 449 -25.30 12.94 0.13
CA ARG A 449 -25.02 14.10 0.99
C ARG A 449 -24.08 13.69 2.10
N ILE A 450 -22.97 14.40 2.19
CA ILE A 450 -21.88 14.14 3.14
C ILE A 450 -21.56 15.41 3.93
N GLN A 451 -21.32 15.28 5.23
CA GLN A 451 -21.04 16.39 6.13
C GLN A 451 -19.60 16.28 6.65
N ILE A 452 -18.69 17.14 6.17
CA ILE A 452 -17.27 17.11 6.56
C ILE A 452 -16.98 18.29 7.47
N GLY A 453 -16.71 18.02 8.75
CA GLY A 453 -16.35 19.07 9.72
C GLY A 453 -17.40 20.19 9.84
N GLY A 454 -18.68 19.88 9.60
CA GLY A 454 -19.77 20.85 9.58
C GLY A 454 -20.06 21.49 8.21
N THR A 455 -19.27 21.18 7.18
CA THR A 455 -19.50 21.64 5.81
C THR A 455 -20.29 20.60 5.03
N PRO A 456 -21.48 20.93 4.50
CA PRO A 456 -22.23 20.02 3.63
C PRO A 456 -21.60 19.98 2.24
N VAL A 457 -21.43 18.77 1.71
CA VAL A 457 -21.02 18.51 0.33
C VAL A 457 -22.09 17.62 -0.29
N ILE A 458 -22.51 17.98 -1.50
CA ILE A 458 -23.56 17.26 -2.25
C ILE A 458 -22.88 16.69 -3.50
N LEU A 459 -23.03 15.38 -3.68
CA LEU A 459 -22.55 14.64 -4.84
C LEU A 459 -23.75 14.14 -5.65
N THR A 460 -23.65 14.25 -6.97
CA THR A 460 -24.71 13.87 -7.92
C THR A 460 -24.20 12.84 -8.93
N PRO A 461 -23.79 11.64 -8.50
CA PRO A 461 -23.25 10.65 -9.42
C PRO A 461 -24.35 9.97 -10.25
N GLY A 462 -23.94 9.17 -11.23
CA GLY A 462 -24.87 8.35 -12.01
C GLY A 462 -25.61 7.31 -11.14
N ARG A 463 -26.73 6.81 -11.66
CA ARG A 463 -27.63 5.89 -10.94
C ARG A 463 -26.92 4.67 -10.31
N PRO A 464 -26.04 3.96 -11.02
CA PRO A 464 -25.36 2.79 -10.45
C PRO A 464 -24.53 3.12 -9.20
N ILE A 465 -23.89 4.28 -9.20
CA ILE A 465 -23.05 4.72 -8.08
C ILE A 465 -23.92 5.11 -6.87
N ILE A 466 -25.02 5.84 -7.07
CA ILE A 466 -25.90 6.22 -5.95
C ILE A 466 -26.41 4.99 -5.23
N GLU A 467 -26.95 4.01 -5.96
CA GLU A 467 -27.50 2.81 -5.33
C GLU A 467 -26.40 1.95 -4.70
N ARG A 468 -25.24 1.81 -5.36
CA ARG A 468 -24.07 1.16 -4.76
C ARG A 468 -23.67 1.80 -3.43
N VAL A 469 -23.51 3.11 -3.38
CA VAL A 469 -23.12 3.83 -2.15
C VAL A 469 -24.21 3.74 -1.08
N ARG A 470 -25.50 3.78 -1.47
CA ARG A 470 -26.64 3.58 -0.56
C ARG A 470 -26.59 2.20 0.09
N LEU A 471 -26.30 1.15 -0.70
CA LEU A 471 -26.14 -0.21 -0.20
C LEU A 471 -24.90 -0.32 0.70
N LEU A 472 -23.74 0.17 0.25
CA LEU A 472 -22.49 0.14 1.03
C LEU A 472 -22.63 0.87 2.36
N SER A 473 -23.33 2.01 2.40
CA SER A 473 -23.64 2.70 3.67
C SER A 473 -24.39 1.82 4.66
N ALA A 474 -25.13 0.82 4.18
CA ALA A 474 -25.73 -0.19 5.02
C ALA A 474 -24.74 -1.34 5.33
N ILE A 475 -24.06 -1.91 4.33
CA ILE A 475 -23.36 -3.21 4.44
C ILE A 475 -21.83 -3.18 4.60
N ASN A 476 -21.18 -2.01 4.51
CA ASN A 476 -19.72 -1.93 4.42
C ASN A 476 -18.96 -2.58 5.59
N LYS A 477 -19.55 -2.65 6.79
CA LYS A 477 -18.90 -3.31 7.95
C LYS A 477 -18.97 -4.84 7.91
N ASP A 478 -19.80 -5.40 7.03
CA ASP A 478 -20.06 -6.84 6.95
C ASP A 478 -19.27 -7.47 5.80
N ILE A 479 -18.86 -6.70 4.80
CA ILE A 479 -18.02 -7.20 3.68
C ILE A 479 -16.53 -7.34 4.04
N VAL A 480 -16.14 -6.93 5.26
CA VAL A 480 -14.79 -7.08 5.79
C VAL A 480 -14.81 -7.70 7.18
N SER A 481 -13.73 -8.40 7.54
CA SER A 481 -13.49 -8.88 8.90
C SER A 481 -12.39 -8.05 9.57
N VAL A 482 -12.57 -7.75 10.85
CA VAL A 482 -11.51 -7.19 11.71
C VAL A 482 -10.89 -8.35 12.48
N ASP A 483 -9.81 -8.91 11.96
CA ASP A 483 -9.21 -10.17 12.45
C ASP A 483 -8.20 -9.96 13.57
N ALA A 484 -7.67 -8.74 13.71
CA ALA A 484 -6.84 -8.34 14.83
C ALA A 484 -7.06 -6.85 15.15
N ILE A 485 -6.97 -6.46 16.42
CA ILE A 485 -7.12 -5.05 16.81
C ILE A 485 -6.38 -4.71 18.11
N SER A 486 -5.79 -3.52 18.19
CA SER A 486 -5.23 -2.96 19.42
C SER A 486 -6.29 -2.26 20.28
N LYS A 487 -5.97 -2.07 21.57
CA LYS A 487 -6.88 -1.41 22.53
C LYS A 487 -7.09 0.09 22.27
N ASP A 488 -6.11 0.75 21.65
CA ASP A 488 -6.21 2.15 21.23
C ASP A 488 -6.93 2.32 19.87
N TYR A 489 -7.36 1.21 19.24
CA TYR A 489 -8.05 1.19 17.96
C TYR A 489 -7.27 1.81 16.79
N LEU A 490 -5.95 1.91 16.90
CA LEU A 490 -5.08 2.37 15.81
C LEU A 490 -4.61 1.21 14.94
N SER A 491 -4.15 0.13 15.56
CA SER A 491 -3.53 -1.02 14.89
C SER A 491 -4.53 -2.15 14.66
N THR A 492 -4.63 -2.64 13.42
CA THR A 492 -5.57 -3.68 13.03
C THR A 492 -5.07 -4.50 11.84
N VAL A 493 -5.60 -5.72 11.73
CA VAL A 493 -5.60 -6.49 10.49
C VAL A 493 -7.06 -6.61 10.04
N ILE A 494 -7.33 -6.15 8.82
CA ILE A 494 -8.65 -6.20 8.17
C ILE A 494 -8.54 -7.11 6.96
N THR A 495 -9.49 -8.02 6.76
CA THR A 495 -9.49 -8.91 5.59
C THR A 495 -10.82 -8.88 4.85
N ARG A 496 -10.76 -9.22 3.56
CA ARG A 496 -11.91 -9.43 2.68
C ARG A 496 -11.74 -10.75 1.93
N ASP A 497 -12.80 -11.54 1.88
CA ASP A 497 -12.82 -12.84 1.19
C ASP A 497 -13.96 -12.87 0.16
N GLU A 498 -13.61 -12.75 -1.12
CA GLU A 498 -14.58 -12.68 -2.22
C GLU A 498 -14.93 -14.07 -2.78
N LYS A 499 -14.98 -15.09 -1.93
CA LYS A 499 -15.31 -16.49 -2.28
C LYS A 499 -16.63 -16.66 -3.06
N HIS A 500 -17.51 -15.67 -3.07
CA HIS A 500 -18.76 -15.67 -3.83
C HIS A 500 -18.55 -15.52 -5.35
N ARG A 501 -17.36 -15.08 -5.81
CA ARG A 501 -17.02 -14.86 -7.21
C ARG A 501 -16.07 -15.92 -7.74
N GLY A 502 -16.14 -16.22 -9.04
CA GLY A 502 -15.18 -17.11 -9.71
C GLY A 502 -13.78 -16.50 -9.88
N ASP A 503 -13.73 -15.19 -10.12
CA ASP A 503 -12.52 -14.35 -10.20
C ASP A 503 -12.21 -13.64 -8.87
N GLY A 504 -12.79 -14.13 -7.77
CA GLY A 504 -12.61 -13.55 -6.44
C GLY A 504 -11.16 -13.63 -5.96
N ILE A 505 -10.82 -12.77 -5.02
CA ILE A 505 -9.52 -12.79 -4.34
C ILE A 505 -9.70 -12.76 -2.82
N ARG A 506 -8.60 -13.04 -2.12
CA ARG A 506 -8.44 -12.71 -0.71
C ARG A 506 -7.53 -11.51 -0.57
N SER A 507 -7.98 -10.53 0.21
CA SER A 507 -7.20 -9.33 0.46
C SER A 507 -7.08 -9.06 1.97
N ALA A 508 -5.95 -8.46 2.35
CA ALA A 508 -5.68 -8.05 3.72
C ALA A 508 -5.08 -6.64 3.75
N TYR A 509 -5.56 -5.82 4.67
CA TYR A 509 -4.95 -4.55 5.04
C TYR A 509 -4.42 -4.62 6.46
N ILE A 510 -3.15 -4.25 6.63
CA ILE A 510 -2.48 -4.22 7.92
C ILE A 510 -2.16 -2.76 8.23
N SER A 511 -2.76 -2.20 9.26
CA SER A 511 -2.67 -0.75 9.51
C SER A 511 -1.37 -0.31 10.19
N PHE A 512 -0.47 -1.22 10.52
CA PHE A 512 0.80 -0.96 11.20
C PHE A 512 1.98 -1.55 10.43
N GLU A 513 3.19 -1.06 10.70
CA GLU A 513 4.44 -1.47 10.03
C GLU A 513 4.87 -2.88 10.45
N ILE A 514 4.17 -3.91 9.96
CA ILE A 514 4.43 -5.31 10.27
C ILE A 514 5.78 -5.79 9.72
N GLU A 515 6.20 -5.23 8.58
CA GLU A 515 7.44 -5.53 7.89
C GLU A 515 8.69 -5.03 8.62
N ALA A 516 8.53 -3.98 9.43
CA ALA A 516 9.58 -3.45 10.31
C ALA A 516 9.54 -4.10 11.71
N GLY A 517 8.67 -5.10 11.90
CA GLY A 517 8.54 -5.86 13.13
C GLY A 517 9.59 -6.97 13.30
N GLY A 518 9.44 -7.75 14.36
CA GLY A 518 10.28 -8.90 14.66
C GLY A 518 9.69 -10.22 14.14
N GLU A 519 10.21 -11.33 14.66
CA GLU A 519 9.80 -12.67 14.26
C GLU A 519 8.30 -12.93 14.49
N GLU A 520 7.72 -12.45 15.60
CA GLU A 520 6.29 -12.64 15.89
C GLU A 520 5.37 -11.93 14.88
N GLU A 521 5.70 -10.68 14.54
CA GLU A 521 5.00 -9.92 13.50
C GLU A 521 5.09 -10.61 12.14
N LEU A 522 6.27 -11.11 11.77
CA LEU A 522 6.45 -11.79 10.49
C LEU A 522 5.84 -13.21 10.48
N LEU A 523 5.69 -13.87 11.63
CA LEU A 523 4.88 -15.09 11.76
C LEU A 523 3.39 -14.83 11.55
N ALA A 524 2.87 -13.70 12.05
CA ALA A 524 1.51 -13.28 11.74
C ALA A 524 1.34 -12.96 10.25
N LEU A 525 2.31 -12.26 9.64
CA LEU A 525 2.30 -11.99 8.20
C LEU A 525 2.32 -13.30 7.38
N LYS A 526 3.16 -14.26 7.78
CA LYS A 526 3.22 -15.58 7.14
C LYS A 526 1.86 -16.28 7.13
N ASP A 527 1.11 -16.24 8.23
CA ASP A 527 -0.23 -16.81 8.30
C ASP A 527 -1.22 -16.10 7.37
N ILE A 528 -1.14 -14.78 7.26
CA ILE A 528 -1.96 -13.98 6.33
C ILE A 528 -1.60 -14.31 4.88
N VAL A 529 -0.31 -14.45 4.55
CA VAL A 529 0.17 -14.89 3.22
C VAL A 529 -0.37 -16.29 2.90
N GLU A 530 -0.31 -17.22 3.85
CA GLU A 530 -0.82 -18.58 3.67
C GLU A 530 -2.34 -18.55 3.41
N TRP A 531 -3.10 -17.80 4.20
CA TRP A 531 -4.54 -17.64 4.02
C TRP A 531 -4.88 -17.03 2.64
N ALA A 532 -4.20 -15.95 2.26
CA ALA A 532 -4.45 -15.24 1.00
C ALA A 532 -4.08 -16.11 -0.23
N SER A 533 -3.04 -16.94 -0.12
CA SER A 533 -2.58 -17.81 -1.21
C SER A 533 -3.46 -19.03 -1.49
N ASN A 534 -4.33 -19.41 -0.55
CA ASN A 534 -5.21 -20.58 -0.66
C ASN A 534 -6.67 -20.17 -0.97
N PHE A 535 -6.88 -19.17 -1.82
CA PHE A 535 -8.23 -18.79 -2.23
C PHE A 535 -8.91 -19.92 -3.02
N GLU A 536 -10.15 -20.21 -2.67
CA GLU A 536 -11.00 -21.12 -3.43
C GLU A 536 -12.42 -20.55 -3.51
N PRO A 537 -12.97 -20.36 -4.73
CA PRO A 537 -14.32 -19.85 -4.88
C PRO A 537 -15.36 -20.91 -4.50
N ILE A 538 -16.50 -20.46 -3.95
CA ILE A 538 -17.65 -21.31 -3.67
C ILE A 538 -18.22 -21.84 -4.99
N LYS A 539 -18.22 -23.17 -5.14
CA LYS A 539 -18.79 -23.86 -6.31
C LYS A 539 -20.20 -24.38 -5.95
N THR A 540 -21.18 -23.49 -5.76
CA THR A 540 -22.57 -23.88 -5.50
C THR A 540 -23.41 -23.84 -6.77
N PHE A 541 -24.29 -24.84 -6.94
CA PHE A 541 -25.30 -24.84 -8.01
C PHE A 541 -26.51 -23.93 -7.73
N ALA A 542 -26.67 -23.48 -6.48
CA ALA A 542 -27.76 -22.60 -6.08
C ALA A 542 -27.30 -21.12 -6.11
N PRO A 543 -28.16 -20.20 -6.61
CA PRO A 543 -27.96 -18.76 -6.46
C PRO A 543 -27.72 -18.36 -5.01
N ILE A 544 -26.63 -17.62 -4.77
CA ILE A 544 -26.27 -17.11 -3.44
C ILE A 544 -27.31 -16.06 -3.00
N VAL A 545 -27.82 -15.24 -3.92
CA VAL A 545 -28.71 -14.12 -3.63
C VAL A 545 -30.17 -14.55 -3.71
N GLN A 546 -30.87 -14.48 -2.57
CA GLN A 546 -32.31 -14.72 -2.47
C GLN A 546 -33.02 -13.46 -1.98
N VAL A 547 -33.96 -12.96 -2.77
CA VAL A 547 -34.69 -11.70 -2.51
C VAL A 547 -36.15 -11.99 -2.29
N THR A 548 -36.72 -11.43 -1.23
CA THR A 548 -38.18 -11.43 -1.01
C THR A 548 -38.76 -10.08 -1.37
N ILE A 549 -39.78 -10.04 -2.23
CA ILE A 549 -40.51 -8.81 -2.56
C ILE A 549 -41.88 -8.83 -1.87
N LEU A 550 -42.06 -7.98 -0.86
CA LEU A 550 -43.36 -7.71 -0.25
C LEU A 550 -44.14 -6.71 -1.10
N SER A 551 -45.33 -7.12 -1.56
CA SER A 551 -46.20 -6.26 -2.36
C SER A 551 -47.67 -6.69 -2.31
N ASN A 552 -48.58 -5.72 -2.32
CA ASN A 552 -49.99 -5.97 -2.64
C ASN A 552 -50.14 -6.31 -4.14
N ASP A 553 -51.33 -6.77 -4.55
CA ASP A 553 -51.56 -7.15 -5.95
C ASP A 553 -51.46 -5.97 -6.93
N ILE A 554 -51.74 -4.75 -6.48
CA ILE A 554 -51.72 -3.55 -7.34
C ILE A 554 -50.28 -3.18 -7.69
N ASP A 555 -49.42 -2.97 -6.69
CA ASP A 555 -48.02 -2.58 -6.87
C ASP A 555 -47.22 -3.70 -7.57
N TRP A 556 -47.58 -4.97 -7.32
CA TRP A 556 -47.04 -6.11 -8.06
C TRP A 556 -47.29 -6.02 -9.56
N ASN A 557 -48.54 -5.74 -9.94
CA ASN A 557 -48.96 -5.65 -11.34
C ASN A 557 -48.43 -4.39 -12.03
N ILE A 558 -48.16 -3.31 -11.29
CA ILE A 558 -47.58 -2.08 -11.85
C ILE A 558 -46.11 -2.32 -12.23
N LYS A 559 -45.26 -2.70 -11.27
CA LYS A 559 -43.82 -2.89 -11.51
C LYS A 559 -43.15 -3.99 -10.67
N GLY A 560 -43.84 -4.66 -9.75
CA GLY A 560 -43.24 -5.75 -8.97
C GLY A 560 -42.79 -6.94 -9.82
N GLN A 561 -43.56 -7.33 -10.83
CA GLN A 561 -43.15 -8.39 -11.77
C GLN A 561 -41.90 -7.99 -12.57
N TYR A 562 -41.82 -6.74 -13.02
CA TYR A 562 -40.63 -6.22 -13.70
C TYR A 562 -39.39 -6.31 -12.81
N LEU A 563 -39.50 -5.88 -11.55
CA LEU A 563 -38.38 -5.94 -10.60
C LEU A 563 -37.91 -7.36 -10.34
N LYS A 564 -38.87 -8.29 -10.21
CA LYS A 564 -38.60 -9.73 -10.10
C LYS A 564 -37.76 -10.22 -11.29
N GLU A 565 -38.26 -10.02 -12.50
CA GLU A 565 -37.59 -10.43 -13.73
C GLU A 565 -36.21 -9.76 -13.89
N TYR A 566 -36.06 -8.52 -13.42
CA TYR A 566 -34.80 -7.79 -13.45
C TYR A 566 -33.73 -8.45 -12.57
N PHE A 567 -34.04 -8.75 -11.30
CA PHE A 567 -33.13 -9.46 -10.40
C PHE A 567 -32.85 -10.91 -10.85
N GLU A 568 -33.86 -11.62 -11.38
CA GLU A 568 -33.68 -12.98 -11.90
C GLU A 568 -32.74 -13.03 -13.11
N LYS A 569 -32.73 -12.00 -13.96
CA LYS A 569 -31.77 -11.88 -15.08
C LYS A 569 -30.31 -11.75 -14.61
N MET A 570 -30.09 -11.19 -13.43
CA MET A 570 -28.77 -11.10 -12.79
C MET A 570 -28.45 -12.31 -11.90
N GLY A 571 -29.26 -13.37 -11.98
CA GLY A 571 -29.00 -14.64 -11.31
C GLY A 571 -29.50 -14.73 -9.87
N ALA A 572 -30.28 -13.77 -9.36
CA ALA A 572 -30.91 -13.89 -8.04
C ALA A 572 -32.18 -14.74 -8.09
N ILE A 573 -32.54 -15.39 -6.97
CA ILE A 573 -33.87 -16.01 -6.80
C ILE A 573 -34.79 -14.99 -6.15
N VAL A 574 -35.95 -14.76 -6.75
CA VAL A 574 -36.90 -13.78 -6.25
C VAL A 574 -38.24 -14.42 -5.90
N THR A 575 -38.63 -14.26 -4.64
CA THR A 575 -39.92 -14.74 -4.12
C THR A 575 -40.83 -13.56 -3.83
N ARG A 576 -42.04 -13.56 -4.36
CA ARG A 576 -43.09 -12.61 -3.97
C ARG A 576 -43.72 -13.06 -2.65
N ALA A 577 -43.84 -12.16 -1.69
CA ALA A 577 -44.65 -12.35 -0.49
C ALA A 577 -45.85 -11.41 -0.50
N ARG A 578 -47.04 -11.96 -0.23
CA ARG A 578 -48.24 -11.16 0.05
C ARG A 578 -48.26 -10.75 1.52
N PRO A 579 -48.93 -9.64 1.87
CA PRO A 579 -49.01 -9.17 3.25
C PRO A 579 -49.55 -10.23 4.22
N GLU A 580 -50.52 -11.04 3.82
CA GLU A 580 -51.07 -12.12 4.67
C GLU A 580 -50.06 -13.25 4.98
N GLU A 581 -49.05 -13.42 4.13
CA GLU A 581 -48.07 -14.51 4.18
C GLU A 581 -46.70 -14.02 4.68
N PHE A 582 -46.50 -12.70 4.77
CA PHE A 582 -45.18 -12.10 4.92
C PHE A 582 -44.48 -12.46 6.24
N GLU A 583 -45.24 -12.77 7.31
CA GLU A 583 -44.64 -13.22 8.57
C GLU A 583 -43.73 -14.46 8.39
N THR A 584 -43.97 -15.30 7.38
CA THR A 584 -43.11 -16.45 7.06
C THR A 584 -41.79 -16.06 6.41
N TYR A 585 -41.76 -14.94 5.68
CA TYR A 585 -40.59 -14.45 4.94
C TYR A 585 -39.85 -13.32 5.66
N LYS A 586 -40.41 -12.80 6.75
CA LYS A 586 -39.92 -11.65 7.53
C LYS A 586 -38.49 -11.82 8.06
N LYS A 587 -37.99 -13.05 8.15
CA LYS A 587 -36.62 -13.38 8.58
C LYS A 587 -35.62 -13.57 7.43
N ASN A 588 -36.06 -13.41 6.19
CA ASN A 588 -35.19 -13.53 5.02
C ASN A 588 -34.16 -12.39 5.02
N LYS A 589 -32.97 -12.68 4.51
CA LYS A 589 -31.81 -11.77 4.61
C LYS A 589 -31.93 -10.53 3.73
N ILE A 590 -32.60 -10.65 2.57
CA ILE A 590 -32.83 -9.53 1.65
C ILE A 590 -34.32 -9.41 1.38
N ILE A 591 -34.89 -8.27 1.76
CA ILE A 591 -36.32 -7.96 1.56
C ILE A 591 -36.43 -6.63 0.81
N ILE A 592 -37.30 -6.57 -0.20
CA ILE A 592 -37.71 -5.35 -0.87
C ILE A 592 -39.20 -5.15 -0.62
N ILE A 593 -39.61 -3.96 -0.18
CA ILE A 593 -41.00 -3.59 0.07
C ILE A 593 -41.45 -2.59 -0.99
N LEU A 594 -42.53 -2.91 -1.70
CA LEU A 594 -43.14 -2.03 -2.70
C LEU A 594 -44.38 -1.37 -2.09
N GLY A 595 -44.33 -0.05 -1.91
CA GLY A 595 -45.43 0.75 -1.38
C GLY A 595 -45.00 1.61 -0.18
N GLY A 596 -45.72 2.72 0.02
CA GLY A 596 -45.43 3.69 1.09
C GLY A 596 -46.20 3.46 2.40
N PRO A 597 -46.06 4.37 3.39
CA PRO A 597 -46.73 4.25 4.70
C PRO A 597 -48.26 4.24 4.63
N LYS A 598 -48.84 4.71 3.52
CA LYS A 598 -50.29 4.72 3.24
C LYS A 598 -50.73 3.59 2.30
N ALA A 599 -49.84 2.63 1.99
CA ALA A 599 -50.18 1.51 1.11
C ALA A 599 -51.26 0.63 1.75
N TYR A 600 -52.21 0.21 0.91
CA TYR A 600 -53.34 -0.65 1.31
C TYR A 600 -52.90 -2.11 1.52
N ASP A 601 -53.87 -2.94 1.92
CA ASP A 601 -53.74 -4.39 2.07
C ASP A 601 -52.63 -4.81 3.04
N GLY A 602 -52.34 -4.00 4.07
CA GLY A 602 -51.40 -4.35 5.13
C GLY A 602 -49.91 -4.05 4.83
N VAL A 603 -49.54 -3.69 3.60
CA VAL A 603 -48.15 -3.29 3.27
C VAL A 603 -47.73 -2.06 4.08
N GLY A 604 -48.61 -1.05 4.20
CA GLY A 604 -48.31 0.19 4.92
C GLY A 604 -47.95 -0.03 6.39
N GLU A 605 -48.50 -1.07 7.04
CA GLU A 605 -48.20 -1.41 8.43
C GLU A 605 -46.78 -1.97 8.60
N TYR A 606 -46.26 -2.69 7.60
CA TYR A 606 -44.86 -3.12 7.58
C TYR A 606 -43.92 -1.95 7.29
N VAL A 607 -44.27 -1.04 6.38
CA VAL A 607 -43.46 0.16 6.08
C VAL A 607 -43.32 1.04 7.32
N LYS A 608 -44.38 1.22 8.12
CA LYS A 608 -44.34 1.98 9.39
C LYS A 608 -43.46 1.33 10.46
N GLN A 609 -43.24 0.02 10.41
CA GLN A 609 -42.30 -0.68 11.30
C GLN A 609 -40.85 -0.45 10.87
N VAL A 610 -40.61 -0.31 9.56
CA VAL A 610 -39.28 -0.21 8.95
C VAL A 610 -38.74 1.24 9.01
N LEU A 611 -39.61 2.23 8.81
CA LEU A 611 -39.24 3.63 8.64
C LEU A 611 -39.65 4.48 9.84
N ASP A 612 -38.83 5.47 10.18
CA ASP A 612 -39.19 6.44 11.21
C ASP A 612 -40.22 7.48 10.71
N GLU A 613 -40.82 8.25 11.62
CA GLU A 613 -41.85 9.23 11.26
C GLU A 613 -41.38 10.31 10.27
N TYR A 614 -40.08 10.65 10.31
CA TYR A 614 -39.51 11.66 9.43
C TYR A 614 -39.40 11.12 8.01
N GLU A 615 -38.89 9.90 7.84
CA GLU A 615 -38.81 9.20 6.55
C GLU A 615 -40.20 8.93 5.96
N GLN A 616 -41.15 8.53 6.79
CA GLN A 616 -42.54 8.35 6.36
C GLN A 616 -43.14 9.64 5.79
N LYS A 617 -42.91 10.79 6.44
CA LYS A 617 -43.36 12.10 5.95
C LYS A 617 -42.70 12.46 4.62
N ARG A 618 -41.41 12.21 4.46
CA ARG A 618 -40.69 12.47 3.20
C ARG A 618 -41.27 11.66 2.04
N ILE A 619 -41.61 10.39 2.25
CA ILE A 619 -42.29 9.57 1.22
C ILE A 619 -43.68 10.14 0.90
N ILE A 620 -44.46 10.47 1.93
CA ILE A 620 -45.82 11.03 1.76
C ILE A 620 -45.79 12.34 0.97
N ASN A 621 -44.76 13.16 1.18
CA ASN A 621 -44.54 14.42 0.46
C ASN A 621 -43.90 14.23 -0.92
N GLY A 622 -43.40 13.03 -1.24
CA GLY A 622 -42.70 12.72 -2.50
C GLY A 622 -41.26 13.22 -2.56
N GLU A 623 -40.61 13.47 -1.42
CA GLU A 623 -39.25 14.03 -1.30
C GLU A 623 -38.14 12.97 -1.32
N GLN A 624 -38.47 11.71 -1.06
CA GLN A 624 -37.58 10.55 -1.12
C GLN A 624 -38.42 9.29 -1.26
N GLY A 625 -37.93 8.32 -2.03
CA GLY A 625 -38.65 7.08 -2.27
C GLY A 625 -37.82 5.80 -2.24
N ILE A 626 -36.49 5.90 -2.08
CA ILE A 626 -35.61 4.73 -2.00
C ILE A 626 -34.84 4.78 -0.67
N LEU A 627 -35.06 3.79 0.19
CA LEU A 627 -34.41 3.70 1.49
C LEU A 627 -33.93 2.27 1.76
N ILE A 628 -32.78 2.14 2.42
CA ILE A 628 -32.23 0.85 2.86
C ILE A 628 -32.11 0.87 4.38
N LYS A 629 -32.70 -0.14 5.01
CA LYS A 629 -32.68 -0.35 6.46
C LYS A 629 -32.04 -1.68 6.79
N ARG A 630 -31.55 -1.77 8.03
CA ARG A 630 -30.87 -2.95 8.53
C ARG A 630 -31.52 -3.51 9.76
N ASP A 631 -31.41 -4.83 9.89
CA ASP A 631 -31.68 -5.57 11.11
C ASP A 631 -33.07 -5.25 11.68
N VAL A 632 -34.05 -5.00 10.80
CA VAL A 632 -35.40 -4.55 11.18
C VAL A 632 -36.12 -5.63 11.98
N TRP A 633 -36.03 -6.88 11.52
CA TRP A 633 -36.68 -8.02 12.17
C TRP A 633 -35.70 -9.13 12.57
N GLU A 634 -34.58 -9.28 11.87
CA GLU A 634 -33.58 -10.33 12.11
C GLU A 634 -32.16 -9.77 11.92
N ARG A 635 -31.18 -10.24 12.68
CA ARG A 635 -29.78 -9.78 12.52
C ARG A 635 -29.19 -10.26 11.19
N GLY A 636 -28.40 -9.41 10.55
CA GLY A 636 -27.83 -9.64 9.23
C GLY A 636 -28.88 -9.51 8.13
N GLN A 637 -29.85 -8.61 8.29
CA GLN A 637 -30.92 -8.39 7.31
C GLN A 637 -30.80 -7.01 6.68
N ILE A 638 -31.11 -6.92 5.38
CA ILE A 638 -31.37 -5.65 4.69
C ILE A 638 -32.82 -5.59 4.21
N VAL A 639 -33.44 -4.42 4.39
CA VAL A 639 -34.81 -4.13 3.94
C VAL A 639 -34.77 -2.87 3.07
N ILE A 640 -35.14 -3.01 1.81
CA ILE A 640 -35.15 -1.93 0.82
C ILE A 640 -36.59 -1.48 0.61
N VAL A 641 -36.91 -0.22 0.90
CA VAL A 641 -38.24 0.34 0.67
C VAL A 641 -38.22 1.16 -0.61
N LEU A 642 -39.10 0.79 -1.55
CA LEU A 642 -39.34 1.51 -2.80
C LEU A 642 -40.78 2.05 -2.76
N ALA A 643 -40.92 3.37 -2.59
CA ALA A 643 -42.21 3.99 -2.34
C ALA A 643 -42.31 5.40 -2.91
N GLY A 644 -43.41 5.68 -3.63
CA GLY A 644 -43.78 7.03 -4.02
C GLY A 644 -44.89 7.61 -3.15
N LYS A 645 -45.28 8.87 -3.40
CA LYS A 645 -46.46 9.48 -2.76
C LYS A 645 -47.76 8.74 -3.10
N ASP A 646 -47.76 8.08 -4.26
CA ASP A 646 -48.82 7.28 -4.82
C ASP A 646 -48.23 6.07 -5.58
N ARG A 647 -49.11 5.16 -6.02
CA ARG A 647 -48.74 3.90 -6.68
C ARG A 647 -47.97 4.08 -8.00
N HIS A 648 -48.23 5.15 -8.75
CA HIS A 648 -47.53 5.39 -10.01
C HIS A 648 -46.11 5.83 -9.72
N GLN A 649 -45.93 6.72 -8.76
CA GLN A 649 -44.61 7.11 -8.29
C GLN A 649 -43.86 5.95 -7.63
N THR A 650 -44.52 5.02 -6.93
CA THR A 650 -43.87 3.78 -6.49
C THR A 650 -43.30 3.00 -7.67
N GLY A 651 -44.07 2.88 -8.76
CA GLY A 651 -43.60 2.28 -10.01
C GLY A 651 -42.39 3.01 -10.61
N GLU A 652 -42.38 4.35 -10.58
CA GLU A 652 -41.22 5.14 -10.99
C GLU A 652 -40.00 4.82 -10.12
N LYS A 653 -40.13 4.79 -8.79
CA LYS A 653 -39.02 4.44 -7.89
C LYS A 653 -38.48 3.04 -8.13
N VAL A 654 -39.32 2.09 -8.50
CA VAL A 654 -38.87 0.76 -8.93
C VAL A 654 -37.99 0.83 -10.17
N LEU A 655 -38.38 1.61 -11.18
CA LEU A 655 -37.57 1.80 -12.38
C LEU A 655 -36.25 2.50 -12.05
N THR A 656 -36.30 3.60 -11.30
CA THR A 656 -35.11 4.38 -10.95
C THR A 656 -34.13 3.56 -10.11
N TYR A 657 -34.62 2.76 -9.15
CA TYR A 657 -33.77 1.82 -8.41
C TYR A 657 -33.17 0.76 -9.34
N SER A 658 -33.97 0.16 -10.22
CA SER A 658 -33.50 -0.88 -11.14
C SER A 658 -32.39 -0.38 -12.07
N GLU A 659 -32.46 0.87 -12.55
CA GLU A 659 -31.40 1.51 -13.34
C GLU A 659 -30.05 1.61 -12.60
N GLY A 660 -30.07 1.58 -11.26
CA GLY A 660 -28.88 1.59 -10.43
C GLY A 660 -28.39 0.21 -9.98
N VAL A 661 -29.17 -0.84 -10.20
CA VAL A 661 -28.79 -2.21 -9.83
C VAL A 661 -28.17 -2.89 -11.06
N ASN A 662 -26.89 -3.22 -10.96
CA ASN A 662 -26.12 -3.96 -11.95
C ASN A 662 -25.51 -5.24 -11.34
N GLU A 663 -24.70 -5.97 -12.11
CA GLU A 663 -24.05 -7.21 -11.64
C GLU A 663 -23.16 -6.96 -10.41
N ASP A 664 -22.43 -5.85 -10.35
CA ASP A 664 -21.59 -5.50 -9.19
C ASP A 664 -22.40 -5.24 -7.92
N TYR A 665 -23.59 -4.66 -8.05
CA TYR A 665 -24.52 -4.51 -6.93
C TYR A 665 -24.99 -5.87 -6.41
N VAL A 666 -25.32 -6.80 -7.31
CA VAL A 666 -25.72 -8.17 -6.94
C VAL A 666 -24.53 -8.94 -6.32
N ASN A 667 -23.32 -8.70 -6.78
CA ASN A 667 -22.11 -9.25 -6.16
C ASN A 667 -21.92 -8.75 -4.73
N LEU A 668 -22.12 -7.45 -4.45
CA LEU A 668 -22.11 -6.93 -3.08
C LEU A 668 -23.19 -7.56 -2.19
N LEU A 669 -24.38 -7.84 -2.74
CA LEU A 669 -25.41 -8.58 -2.02
C LEU A 669 -24.98 -10.03 -1.73
N ALA A 670 -24.35 -10.70 -2.70
CA ALA A 670 -23.83 -12.05 -2.53
C ALA A 670 -22.73 -12.09 -1.46
N GLU A 671 -21.82 -11.12 -1.50
CA GLU A 671 -20.75 -10.96 -0.52
C GLU A 671 -21.33 -10.85 0.89
N PHE A 672 -22.23 -9.89 1.11
CA PHE A 672 -22.93 -9.69 2.39
C PHE A 672 -23.57 -10.96 2.95
N LEU A 673 -24.06 -11.86 2.08
CA LEU A 673 -24.68 -13.13 2.50
C LEU A 673 -23.67 -14.23 2.85
N THR A 674 -22.43 -14.08 2.40
CA THR A 674 -21.36 -15.08 2.57
C THR A 674 -20.31 -14.71 3.61
N SER A 675 -20.28 -13.44 4.02
CA SER A 675 -19.36 -12.89 5.02
C SER A 675 -19.62 -13.35 6.44
#